data_AF-Q9C552-F1
#
_entry.id   AF-Q9C552-F1
#
_cell.length_a   1.000
_cell.length_b   1.000
_cell.length_c   1.000
_cell.angle_alpha   90.00
_cell.angle_beta   90.00
_cell.angle_gamma   90.00
#
_symmetry.space_group_name_H-M   'P 1'
#
loop_
_entity.id
_entity.type
_entity.pdbx_description
1 polymer ?
#
loop_
_entity_poly.entity_id
_entity_poly.type
_entity_poly.pdbx_seq_one_letter_code
_entity_poly.pdbx_strand_id
1 'polypeptide(L)'
;MVSVGSKSLPSRRHRTIEEDSLMGERGKSSNNHSERNKGMRRKDHKGNRGFDVDSSKKNQSGGAPNVKPASKKHSEFEHQNQFVRKEIDPETSKYFSEIANLFDSNEVELEERSVICGNALEETRGREYEIATDYIISHVLQTLLEGCELDQLCSFIRNSASVFPAIAMDRSGSHVAESALKSLATHLENPDAYSVIEEALHSICKVIVDNPLDMMCNCYGSHVLRRLLCLCKGVSLDSPELYGAKSSKALAKRLNLKMSQLDDNNLEIPHQGFPGMLTYLLSGLLSCSREDMKYLQVDQYSSLVLQTALRLMLKQDEQLLEIIPLILRCNSTNKKVEGFHIETNVAKEILESMKDNSFSHLVEVILEVAPESLYNEMFNKVFKNSLFELSVDRCANFVIQALISHARDQEQMGIMWEELAPRFKDLLEQGKSGVVASLIAVSQRLQSHENKCCEALVGAVCSTNESRISILPRLLFLDYYFGCRDKSTWEWAPGAKMHVMGCLILQGIFKFSSDHIQPYITSLTSMKAEYITETAKDSSGARVIEAFLASDAATKQKRRLIIKLRGHFGELSLHTSGSFTVEKCFDACNLTLREAIASELLDVKVDLSKTKQGPYLLRKLDIDGYASRPDQWKSRQEAKQSTYNEFCSAFGSNKSNFPKNTFVSDASEDAAQEIEVKNTRKEIDHHPTSGFKRHREKHAKDKDEPFAGEKRSKQKKNKTSEATDKPKLAGSKRPFLSGEMTGKNRHSNKMRI
;
A
#
# COMPACT_ATOMS: atom_id res chain seq x y z
N MET A 1 13.15 6.88 -17.90
CA MET A 1 11.71 7.21 -17.72
C MET A 1 11.34 7.08 -16.23
N VAL A 2 11.61 8.13 -15.44
CA VAL A 2 11.09 8.24 -14.05
C VAL A 2 10.26 9.52 -14.03
N SER A 3 8.94 9.36 -14.06
CA SER A 3 8.03 10.47 -13.83
C SER A 3 8.11 10.81 -12.35
N VAL A 4 8.78 11.93 -12.03
CA VAL A 4 8.70 12.59 -10.73
C VAL A 4 7.26 13.10 -10.59
N GLY A 5 6.39 12.23 -10.08
CA GLY A 5 4.98 12.50 -9.85
C GLY A 5 4.75 12.95 -8.43
N SER A 6 5.12 14.18 -8.10
CA SER A 6 4.57 14.93 -6.98
C SER A 6 3.09 15.20 -7.24
N LYS A 7 2.22 14.25 -6.89
CA LYS A 7 0.78 14.51 -6.71
C LYS A 7 0.47 14.67 -5.23
N SER A 8 0.62 15.92 -4.83
CA SER A 8 -0.09 16.56 -3.72
C SER A 8 -1.54 16.07 -3.61
N LEU A 9 -1.92 15.68 -2.40
CA LEU A 9 -3.31 15.65 -1.93
C LEU A 9 -3.96 17.01 -2.22
N PRO A 10 -5.07 17.09 -2.97
CA PRO A 10 -5.87 18.30 -2.99
C PRO A 10 -6.69 18.33 -1.70
N SER A 11 -6.27 19.18 -0.75
CA SER A 11 -7.17 19.70 0.28
C SER A 11 -8.23 20.55 -0.44
N ARG A 12 -9.35 19.93 -0.84
CA ARG A 12 -10.50 20.67 -1.38
C ARG A 12 -11.34 21.20 -0.21
N ARG A 13 -11.14 22.48 0.11
CA ARG A 13 -12.13 23.27 0.84
C ARG A 13 -13.40 23.40 -0.01
N HIS A 14 -14.54 23.02 0.56
CA HIS A 14 -15.87 23.25 0.01
C HIS A 14 -16.12 24.75 -0.24
N ARG A 15 -16.54 25.09 -1.47
CA ARG A 15 -17.40 26.26 -1.74
C ARG A 15 -18.63 25.77 -2.51
N THR A 16 -19.77 25.95 -1.87
CA THR A 16 -21.14 25.85 -2.39
C THR A 16 -21.42 26.99 -3.38
N ILE A 17 -21.93 26.69 -4.58
CA ILE A 17 -22.77 27.58 -5.40
C ILE A 17 -23.78 26.72 -6.17
N GLU A 18 -25.04 27.12 -6.08
CA GLU A 18 -26.27 26.61 -6.71
C GLU A 18 -26.42 27.02 -8.19
N GLU A 19 -27.20 26.23 -8.94
CA GLU A 19 -28.01 26.57 -10.15
C GLU A 19 -27.24 27.08 -11.40
N ASP A 20 -27.55 26.73 -12.67
CA ASP A 20 -28.84 26.49 -13.32
C ASP A 20 -28.64 25.96 -14.77
N SER A 21 -29.71 25.38 -15.37
CA SER A 21 -29.99 25.22 -16.83
C SER A 21 -29.22 24.14 -17.66
N LEU A 22 -29.80 23.04 -18.19
CA LEU A 22 -30.91 22.79 -19.16
C LEU A 22 -30.45 22.55 -20.63
N MET A 23 -31.01 21.47 -21.24
CA MET A 23 -31.07 21.06 -22.67
C MET A 23 -29.79 20.44 -23.30
N GLY A 24 -29.79 19.42 -24.17
CA GLY A 24 -30.83 18.64 -24.85
C GLY A 24 -30.20 17.74 -25.94
N GLU A 25 -30.54 16.45 -25.89
CA GLU A 25 -30.60 15.36 -26.89
C GLU A 25 -30.01 15.39 -28.34
N ARG A 26 -29.55 14.18 -28.74
CA ARG A 26 -29.52 13.49 -30.08
C ARG A 26 -28.46 13.93 -31.11
N GLY A 27 -27.81 13.03 -31.88
CA GLY A 27 -27.85 11.57 -32.04
C GLY A 27 -27.18 11.14 -33.37
N LYS A 28 -26.68 9.89 -33.45
CA LYS A 28 -26.48 9.00 -34.64
C LYS A 28 -25.59 9.52 -35.80
N SER A 29 -24.79 8.79 -36.58
CA SER A 29 -24.42 7.37 -36.76
C SER A 29 -23.41 7.29 -37.94
N SER A 30 -22.76 6.13 -38.09
CA SER A 30 -22.26 5.47 -39.32
C SER A 30 -20.80 5.65 -39.81
N ASN A 31 -20.05 4.55 -39.65
CA ASN A 31 -19.26 3.78 -40.65
C ASN A 31 -18.30 4.49 -41.62
N ASN A 32 -17.01 4.09 -41.61
CA ASN A 32 -16.48 3.16 -42.61
C ASN A 32 -15.00 2.76 -42.37
N HIS A 33 -14.72 1.51 -42.73
CA HIS A 33 -13.43 0.81 -42.79
C HIS A 33 -12.36 1.51 -43.65
N SER A 34 -11.07 1.37 -43.26
CA SER A 34 -10.05 0.66 -44.07
C SER A 34 -8.65 0.77 -43.44
N GLU A 35 -7.94 -0.35 -43.45
CA GLU A 35 -6.55 -0.53 -43.03
C GLU A 35 -5.57 0.25 -43.91
N ARG A 36 -4.47 0.76 -43.32
CA ARG A 36 -3.13 0.71 -43.91
C ARG A 36 -2.04 1.19 -42.94
N ASN A 37 -1.04 0.33 -42.76
CA ASN A 37 0.28 0.58 -42.18
C ASN A 37 0.93 1.89 -42.64
N LYS A 38 1.58 2.61 -41.70
CA LYS A 38 2.98 3.09 -41.77
C LYS A 38 3.28 4.12 -40.67
N GLY A 39 4.34 3.85 -39.90
CA GLY A 39 5.46 4.75 -39.65
C GLY A 39 5.23 6.12 -39.02
N MET A 40 5.87 6.30 -37.86
CA MET A 40 6.53 7.52 -37.37
C MET A 40 5.75 8.85 -37.39
N ARG A 41 5.50 9.39 -36.19
CA ARG A 41 5.99 10.71 -35.75
C ARG A 41 5.34 11.07 -34.40
N ARG A 42 6.15 11.11 -33.34
CA ARG A 42 5.82 11.85 -32.12
C ARG A 42 5.80 13.33 -32.50
N LYS A 43 4.65 13.97 -32.32
CA LYS A 43 4.43 15.39 -32.55
C LYS A 43 4.30 16.06 -31.18
N ASP A 44 5.18 17.01 -30.92
CA ASP A 44 5.14 17.89 -29.76
C ASP A 44 3.79 18.60 -29.66
N HIS A 45 3.16 18.52 -28.49
CA HIS A 45 2.11 19.47 -28.11
C HIS A 45 2.70 20.49 -27.12
N LYS A 46 3.22 21.59 -27.69
CA LYS A 46 3.24 22.91 -27.05
C LYS A 46 1.78 23.30 -26.77
N GLY A 47 1.40 23.33 -25.50
CA GLY A 47 0.17 23.91 -24.99
C GLY A 47 0.50 25.12 -24.12
N ASN A 48 0.59 26.28 -24.76
CA ASN A 48 0.83 27.59 -24.16
C ASN A 48 -0.45 28.02 -23.39
N ARG A 49 -0.35 28.32 -22.09
CA ARG A 49 -1.26 29.24 -21.38
C ARG A 49 -0.45 30.01 -20.35
N GLY A 50 -0.03 31.21 -20.73
CA GLY A 50 0.42 32.26 -19.82
C GLY A 50 -0.74 33.15 -19.36
N PHE A 51 -0.38 34.12 -18.53
CA PHE A 51 -1.16 35.25 -17.99
C PHE A 51 -2.11 34.86 -16.83
N ASP A 52 -2.20 35.54 -15.69
CA ASP A 52 -1.81 36.92 -15.35
C ASP A 52 -1.41 37.02 -13.87
N VAL A 53 -0.42 37.87 -13.60
CA VAL A 53 -0.10 38.42 -12.28
C VAL A 53 -1.00 39.63 -12.09
N ASP A 54 -1.93 39.61 -11.13
CA ASP A 54 -2.46 40.85 -10.58
C ASP A 54 -2.84 40.74 -9.09
N SER A 55 -1.98 41.34 -8.28
CA SER A 55 -2.30 42.31 -7.23
C SER A 55 -3.67 42.21 -6.54
N SER A 56 -3.72 41.68 -5.33
CA SER A 56 -4.65 42.19 -4.30
C SER A 56 -4.14 41.92 -2.89
N LYS A 57 -3.51 42.95 -2.31
CA LYS A 57 -3.23 43.09 -0.88
C LYS A 57 -4.55 43.08 -0.09
N LYS A 58 -4.64 42.26 0.96
CA LYS A 58 -5.25 42.65 2.26
C LYS A 58 -4.96 41.61 3.35
N ASN A 59 -4.01 41.99 4.21
CA ASN A 59 -3.97 41.83 5.66
C ASN A 59 -4.58 40.57 6.28
N GLN A 60 -3.72 39.69 6.82
CA GLN A 60 -3.92 39.13 8.16
C GLN A 60 -2.56 38.93 8.82
N SER A 61 -2.35 39.71 9.88
CA SER A 61 -1.18 39.78 10.76
C SER A 61 -1.25 38.70 11.83
N GLY A 62 -0.15 37.99 12.05
CA GLY A 62 0.10 37.14 13.22
C GLY A 62 1.59 36.83 13.29
N GLY A 63 2.31 37.56 14.15
CA GLY A 63 3.77 37.62 14.15
C GLY A 63 4.46 36.52 14.95
N ALA A 64 5.65 36.14 14.48
CA ALA A 64 6.77 35.58 15.25
C ALA A 64 8.04 35.71 14.37
N PRO A 65 9.25 35.79 14.96
CA PRO A 65 10.23 36.82 14.62
C PRO A 65 11.14 36.53 13.42
N ASN A 66 11.57 37.62 12.79
CA ASN A 66 12.61 37.74 11.78
C ASN A 66 13.90 36.98 12.18
N VAL A 67 14.17 35.84 11.54
CA VAL A 67 15.53 35.29 11.45
C VAL A 67 16.13 35.86 10.16
N LYS A 68 17.10 36.78 10.33
CA LYS A 68 17.88 37.34 9.23
C LYS A 68 18.51 36.18 8.42
N PRO A 69 18.54 36.25 7.08
CA PRO A 69 19.30 35.29 6.30
C PRO A 69 20.77 35.45 6.72
N ALA A 70 21.36 34.39 7.27
CA ALA A 70 22.80 34.35 7.48
C ALA A 70 23.45 34.59 6.12
N SER A 71 24.11 35.72 6.01
CA SER A 71 25.03 36.04 4.92
C SER A 71 25.89 34.82 4.65
N LYS A 72 25.79 34.28 3.43
CA LYS A 72 26.72 33.29 2.89
C LYS A 72 28.14 33.83 3.08
N LYS A 73 28.79 33.42 4.17
CA LYS A 73 30.25 33.42 4.24
C LYS A 73 30.65 32.36 3.23
N HIS A 74 31.08 32.83 2.07
CA HIS A 74 31.95 32.06 1.20
C HIS A 74 33.12 31.60 2.07
N SER A 75 33.08 30.36 2.53
CA SER A 75 34.31 29.64 2.84
C SER A 75 35.05 29.52 1.52
N GLU A 76 36.29 30.00 1.52
CA GLU A 76 37.27 29.74 0.48
C GLU A 76 37.45 28.22 0.35
N PHE A 77 36.58 27.59 -0.44
CA PHE A 77 36.87 26.30 -1.05
C PHE A 77 37.51 26.62 -2.38
N GLU A 78 38.75 26.15 -2.53
CA GLU A 78 39.51 26.19 -3.77
C GLU A 78 38.59 25.77 -4.93
N HIS A 79 38.52 26.61 -5.96
CA HIS A 79 37.84 26.32 -7.20
C HIS A 79 38.45 25.05 -7.83
N GLN A 80 37.91 23.87 -7.50
CA GLN A 80 38.26 22.63 -8.19
C GLN A 80 37.85 22.75 -9.65
N ASN A 81 38.78 22.39 -10.53
CA ASN A 81 38.74 22.49 -12.00
C ASN A 81 37.32 22.38 -12.56
N GLN A 82 36.74 23.51 -13.01
CA GLN A 82 35.60 23.46 -13.90
C GLN A 82 36.04 22.69 -15.15
N PHE A 83 35.57 21.45 -15.29
CA PHE A 83 35.70 20.70 -16.54
C PHE A 83 34.88 21.44 -17.60
N VAL A 84 35.56 22.30 -18.36
CA VAL A 84 34.93 22.95 -19.51
C VAL A 84 34.83 21.91 -20.61
N ARG A 85 33.60 21.43 -20.86
CA ARG A 85 33.30 20.48 -21.93
C ARG A 85 33.78 21.06 -23.26
N LYS A 86 34.73 20.39 -23.92
CA LYS A 86 35.17 20.76 -25.27
C LYS A 86 34.06 20.42 -26.27
N GLU A 87 34.03 21.15 -27.39
CA GLU A 87 33.12 20.84 -28.49
C GLU A 87 33.54 19.51 -29.14
N ILE A 88 32.57 18.64 -29.42
CA ILE A 88 32.79 17.37 -30.10
C ILE A 88 32.84 17.65 -31.61
N ASP A 89 33.88 17.15 -32.27
CA ASP A 89 34.02 17.30 -33.71
C ASP A 89 32.90 16.57 -34.49
N PRO A 90 32.49 17.10 -35.66
CA PRO A 90 31.43 16.49 -36.47
C PRO A 90 31.72 15.05 -36.87
N GLU A 91 32.99 14.67 -37.04
CA GLU A 91 33.43 13.31 -37.35
C GLU A 91 33.05 12.34 -36.24
N THR A 92 33.35 12.69 -34.99
CA THR A 92 32.98 11.91 -33.79
C THR A 92 31.46 11.81 -33.66
N SER A 93 30.75 12.92 -33.84
CA SER A 93 29.27 12.92 -33.78
C SER A 93 28.66 12.03 -34.86
N LYS A 94 29.19 12.09 -36.08
CA LYS A 94 28.77 11.24 -37.20
C LYS A 94 29.04 9.77 -36.91
N TYR A 95 30.24 9.43 -36.40
CA TYR A 95 30.60 8.06 -36.05
C TYR A 95 29.58 7.41 -35.12
N PHE A 96 29.29 8.02 -33.96
CA PHE A 96 28.31 7.47 -33.02
C PHE A 96 26.87 7.45 -33.57
N SER A 97 26.51 8.41 -34.42
CA SER A 97 25.20 8.41 -35.07
C SER A 97 25.02 7.24 -36.06
N GLU A 98 26.06 6.89 -36.82
CA GLU A 98 26.04 5.74 -37.73
C GLU A 98 25.94 4.41 -36.95
N ILE A 99 26.65 4.29 -35.83
CA ILE A 99 26.53 3.11 -34.94
C ILE A 99 25.11 2.98 -34.37
N ALA A 100 24.49 4.08 -33.96
CA ALA A 100 23.09 4.07 -33.50
C ALA A 100 22.12 3.62 -34.59
N ASN A 101 22.28 4.15 -35.82
CA ASN A 101 21.46 3.75 -36.97
C ASN A 101 21.62 2.25 -37.32
N LEU A 102 22.85 1.72 -37.18
CA LEU A 102 23.14 0.30 -37.40
C LEU A 102 22.41 -0.60 -36.39
N PHE A 103 22.26 -0.17 -35.15
CA PHE A 103 21.50 -0.94 -34.15
C PHE A 103 19.99 -0.80 -34.31
N ASP A 104 19.51 0.34 -34.80
CA ASP A 104 18.09 0.54 -35.09
C ASP A 104 17.60 -0.32 -36.27
N SER A 105 18.47 -0.67 -37.23
CA SER A 105 18.10 -1.53 -38.36
C SER A 105 17.86 -2.99 -37.98
N ASN A 106 18.34 -3.44 -36.80
CA ASN A 106 18.28 -4.84 -36.32
C ASN A 106 18.88 -5.86 -37.32
N GLU A 107 19.83 -5.43 -38.16
CA GLU A 107 20.48 -6.29 -39.17
C GLU A 107 21.71 -7.04 -38.61
N VAL A 108 22.15 -6.68 -37.40
CA VAL A 108 23.38 -7.19 -36.76
C VAL A 108 23.04 -8.31 -35.76
N GLU A 109 23.74 -9.43 -35.84
CA GLU A 109 23.62 -10.53 -34.87
C GLU A 109 24.11 -10.12 -33.48
N LEU A 110 23.64 -10.80 -32.41
CA LEU A 110 23.97 -10.43 -31.03
C LEU A 110 25.48 -10.46 -30.73
N GLU A 111 26.20 -11.44 -31.27
CA GLU A 111 27.66 -11.60 -31.10
C GLU A 111 28.43 -10.50 -31.83
N GLU A 112 28.03 -10.16 -33.06
CA GLU A 112 28.63 -9.05 -33.80
C GLU A 112 28.33 -7.70 -33.11
N ARG A 113 27.13 -7.56 -32.54
CA ARG A 113 26.71 -6.38 -31.80
C ARG A 113 27.60 -6.12 -30.58
N SER A 114 27.97 -7.14 -29.80
CA SER A 114 28.82 -6.95 -28.62
C SER A 114 30.22 -6.46 -29.00
N VAL A 115 30.78 -7.00 -30.09
CA VAL A 115 32.07 -6.60 -30.64
C VAL A 115 32.04 -5.16 -31.15
N ILE A 116 30.99 -4.77 -31.89
CA ILE A 116 30.82 -3.38 -32.36
C ILE A 116 30.72 -2.41 -31.17
N CYS A 117 29.96 -2.77 -30.13
CA CYS A 117 29.87 -1.98 -28.92
C CYS A 117 31.25 -1.79 -28.26
N GLY A 118 32.03 -2.87 -28.12
CA GLY A 118 33.38 -2.83 -27.57
C GLY A 118 34.33 -1.91 -28.36
N ASN A 119 34.34 -2.02 -29.69
CA ASN A 119 35.17 -1.19 -30.56
C ASN A 119 34.76 0.29 -30.48
N ALA A 120 33.47 0.60 -30.47
CA ALA A 120 32.98 1.97 -30.34
C ALA A 120 33.29 2.60 -28.98
N LEU A 121 33.43 1.81 -27.91
CA LEU A 121 33.91 2.31 -26.63
C LEU A 121 35.40 2.73 -26.68
N GLU A 122 36.22 2.13 -27.54
CA GLU A 122 37.63 2.54 -27.67
C GLU A 122 37.77 3.95 -28.23
N GLU A 123 36.86 4.37 -29.11
CA GLU A 123 36.79 5.73 -29.66
C GLU A 123 36.48 6.80 -28.61
N THR A 124 36.08 6.40 -27.40
CA THR A 124 35.84 7.33 -26.29
C THR A 124 37.11 7.71 -25.52
N ARG A 125 38.22 6.99 -25.72
CA ARG A 125 39.44 7.14 -24.91
C ARG A 125 40.00 8.56 -24.93
N GLY A 126 40.18 9.13 -23.75
CA GLY A 126 40.68 10.50 -23.54
C GLY A 126 39.66 11.61 -23.83
N ARG A 127 38.42 11.27 -24.14
CA ARG A 127 37.28 12.17 -24.38
C ARG A 127 35.99 11.67 -23.70
N GLU A 128 36.15 10.84 -22.67
CA GLU A 128 35.05 10.14 -22.00
C GLU A 128 34.06 11.14 -21.42
N TYR A 129 34.55 12.23 -20.82
CA TYR A 129 33.72 13.29 -20.27
C TYR A 129 32.90 14.00 -21.36
N GLU A 130 33.53 14.43 -22.45
CA GLU A 130 32.85 15.13 -23.54
C GLU A 130 31.75 14.27 -24.15
N ILE A 131 32.07 13.02 -24.49
CA ILE A 131 31.15 12.09 -25.15
C ILE A 131 30.01 11.68 -24.23
N ALA A 132 30.29 11.38 -22.96
CA ALA A 132 29.26 10.98 -22.00
C ALA A 132 28.30 12.12 -21.63
N THR A 133 28.75 13.38 -21.68
CA THR A 133 27.95 14.57 -21.35
C THR A 133 27.34 15.26 -22.58
N ASP A 134 27.49 14.67 -23.78
CA ASP A 134 26.77 15.14 -24.95
C ASP A 134 25.31 14.70 -24.93
N TYR A 135 24.40 15.63 -25.22
CA TYR A 135 22.96 15.40 -25.10
C TYR A 135 22.41 14.41 -26.13
N ILE A 136 23.12 14.15 -27.23
CA ILE A 136 22.77 13.15 -28.24
C ILE A 136 23.59 11.88 -28.02
N ILE A 137 24.91 12.01 -28.01
CA ILE A 137 25.83 10.86 -28.03
C ILE A 137 25.75 10.05 -26.73
N SER A 138 25.42 10.68 -25.60
CA SER A 138 25.16 9.98 -24.32
C SER A 138 24.14 8.84 -24.43
N HIS A 139 23.13 8.96 -25.30
CA HIS A 139 22.16 7.89 -25.54
C HIS A 139 22.75 6.71 -26.31
N VAL A 140 23.62 7.00 -27.27
CA VAL A 140 24.37 5.97 -27.99
C VAL A 140 25.31 5.26 -27.03
N LEU A 141 26.07 6.02 -26.23
CA LEU A 141 27.03 5.48 -25.28
C LEU A 141 26.37 4.56 -24.22
N GLN A 142 25.17 4.89 -23.76
CA GLN A 142 24.38 3.96 -22.91
C GLN A 142 24.13 2.62 -23.62
N THR A 143 23.76 2.65 -24.90
CA THR A 143 23.54 1.43 -25.71
C THR A 143 24.83 0.63 -25.89
N LEU A 144 25.97 1.31 -26.05
CA LEU A 144 27.28 0.66 -26.15
C LEU A 144 27.65 -0.05 -24.84
N LEU A 145 27.50 0.63 -23.71
CA LEU A 145 27.84 0.09 -22.39
C LEU A 145 26.96 -1.11 -22.00
N GLU A 146 25.67 -1.07 -22.34
CA GLU A 146 24.73 -2.17 -22.06
C GLU A 146 24.86 -3.34 -23.06
N GLY A 147 25.60 -3.16 -24.16
CA GLY A 147 25.78 -4.16 -25.21
C GLY A 147 27.19 -4.74 -25.33
N CYS A 148 28.22 -4.12 -24.75
CA CYS A 148 29.60 -4.60 -24.81
C CYS A 148 29.87 -5.76 -23.84
N GLU A 149 30.99 -6.45 -24.03
CA GLU A 149 31.45 -7.48 -23.08
C GLU A 149 32.15 -6.85 -21.86
N LEU A 150 32.32 -7.66 -20.82
CA LEU A 150 32.83 -7.23 -19.51
C LEU A 150 34.20 -6.56 -19.58
N ASP A 151 35.10 -7.05 -20.44
CA ASP A 151 36.47 -6.52 -20.55
C ASP A 151 36.48 -5.08 -21.09
N GLN A 152 35.70 -4.80 -22.13
CA GLN A 152 35.60 -3.46 -22.71
C GLN A 152 34.82 -2.51 -21.77
N LEU A 153 33.79 -3.01 -21.08
CA LEU A 153 33.09 -2.27 -20.04
C LEU A 153 34.06 -1.82 -18.93
N CYS A 154 34.87 -2.75 -18.41
CA CYS A 154 35.83 -2.44 -17.34
C CYS A 154 36.95 -1.52 -17.84
N SER A 155 37.35 -1.66 -19.10
CA SER A 155 38.29 -0.73 -19.75
C SER A 155 37.73 0.69 -19.81
N PHE A 156 36.47 0.86 -20.24
CA PHE A 156 35.80 2.16 -20.23
C PHE A 156 35.72 2.76 -18.82
N ILE A 157 35.33 1.96 -17.82
CA ILE A 157 35.24 2.42 -16.41
C ILE A 157 36.60 2.89 -15.90
N ARG A 158 37.67 2.12 -16.13
CA ARG A 158 39.02 2.46 -15.69
C ARG A 158 39.55 3.73 -16.36
N ASN A 159 39.29 3.91 -17.66
CA ASN A 159 39.74 5.09 -18.39
C ASN A 159 38.94 6.35 -18.01
N SER A 160 37.64 6.21 -17.75
CA SER A 160 36.75 7.30 -17.33
C SER A 160 36.81 7.61 -15.83
N ALA A 161 37.48 6.79 -15.01
CA ALA A 161 37.47 6.91 -13.55
C ALA A 161 37.85 8.32 -13.05
N SER A 162 38.89 8.95 -13.59
CA SER A 162 39.33 10.28 -13.15
C SER A 162 38.30 11.40 -13.37
N VAL A 163 37.39 11.23 -14.33
CA VAL A 163 36.30 12.17 -14.65
C VAL A 163 34.93 11.64 -14.26
N PHE A 164 34.86 10.47 -13.64
CA PHE A 164 33.60 9.79 -13.30
C PHE A 164 32.68 10.65 -12.43
N PRO A 165 33.15 11.37 -11.37
CA PRO A 165 32.28 12.26 -10.61
C PRO A 165 31.65 13.37 -11.48
N ALA A 166 32.42 13.95 -12.40
CA ALA A 166 31.93 14.99 -13.31
C ALA A 166 30.90 14.44 -14.32
N ILE A 167 31.12 13.22 -14.83
CA ILE A 167 30.13 12.50 -15.66
C ILE A 167 28.86 12.23 -14.83
N ALA A 168 29.01 11.71 -13.62
CA ALA A 168 27.90 11.31 -12.75
C ALA A 168 27.03 12.48 -12.27
N MET A 169 27.61 13.69 -12.19
CA MET A 169 26.91 14.92 -11.81
C MET A 169 26.30 15.69 -12.98
N ASP A 170 26.49 15.21 -14.22
CA ASP A 170 25.86 15.78 -15.43
C ASP A 170 24.49 15.16 -15.71
N ARG A 171 23.58 15.95 -16.30
CA ARG A 171 22.20 15.54 -16.61
C ARG A 171 22.08 14.41 -17.63
N SER A 172 23.07 14.25 -18.52
CA SER A 172 23.15 13.20 -19.52
C SER A 172 24.16 12.14 -19.09
N GLY A 173 25.32 12.58 -18.63
CA GLY A 173 26.41 11.72 -18.16
C GLY A 173 26.01 10.81 -17.00
N SER A 174 25.11 11.25 -16.11
CA SER A 174 24.64 10.40 -15.01
C SER A 174 23.96 9.13 -15.50
N HIS A 175 23.24 9.20 -16.61
CA HIS A 175 22.62 8.03 -17.21
C HIS A 175 23.63 7.09 -17.85
N VAL A 176 24.70 7.63 -18.46
CA VAL A 176 25.84 6.84 -18.94
C VAL A 176 26.52 6.11 -17.78
N ALA A 177 26.79 6.82 -16.68
CA ALA A 177 27.35 6.22 -15.47
C ALA A 177 26.43 5.12 -14.90
N GLU A 178 25.12 5.35 -14.81
CA GLU A 178 24.17 4.34 -14.38
C GLU A 178 24.12 3.12 -15.33
N SER A 179 24.20 3.32 -16.65
CA SER A 179 24.25 2.22 -17.63
C SER A 179 25.51 1.39 -17.50
N ALA A 180 26.68 1.99 -17.23
CA ALA A 180 27.89 1.25 -16.90
C ALA A 180 27.70 0.37 -15.65
N LEU A 181 27.08 0.92 -14.59
CA LEU A 181 26.80 0.17 -13.36
C LEU A 181 25.76 -0.95 -13.57
N LYS A 182 24.73 -0.72 -14.38
CA LYS A 182 23.74 -1.76 -14.75
C LYS A 182 24.40 -2.87 -15.54
N SER A 183 25.28 -2.52 -16.48
CA SER A 183 26.02 -3.49 -17.27
C SER A 183 26.96 -4.33 -16.39
N LEU A 184 27.65 -3.73 -15.40
CA LEU A 184 28.40 -4.52 -14.41
C LEU A 184 27.48 -5.47 -13.63
N ALA A 185 26.27 -5.03 -13.27
CA ALA A 185 25.32 -5.83 -12.51
C ALA A 185 24.85 -7.10 -13.23
N THR A 186 24.85 -7.13 -14.58
CA THR A 186 24.47 -8.33 -15.35
C THR A 186 25.50 -9.45 -15.24
N HIS A 187 26.72 -9.14 -14.76
CA HIS A 187 27.79 -10.11 -14.57
C HIS A 187 27.95 -10.58 -13.12
N LEU A 188 27.09 -10.15 -12.18
CA LEU A 188 27.16 -10.58 -10.77
C LEU A 188 26.97 -12.09 -10.59
N GLU A 189 26.15 -12.72 -11.42
CA GLU A 189 25.91 -14.17 -11.34
C GLU A 189 27.07 -15.00 -11.93
N ASN A 190 28.04 -14.36 -12.59
CA ASN A 190 29.24 -15.02 -13.11
C ASN A 190 30.37 -15.01 -12.06
N PRO A 191 30.72 -16.16 -11.46
CA PRO A 191 31.77 -16.21 -10.43
C PRO A 191 33.15 -15.76 -10.95
N ASP A 192 33.44 -16.00 -12.24
CA ASP A 192 34.72 -15.65 -12.85
C ASP A 192 34.90 -14.13 -13.04
N ALA A 193 33.80 -13.38 -13.01
CA ALA A 193 33.80 -11.93 -13.16
C ALA A 193 34.12 -11.17 -11.86
N TYR A 194 34.12 -11.84 -10.70
CA TYR A 194 34.15 -11.20 -9.38
C TYR A 194 35.31 -10.20 -9.23
N SER A 195 36.55 -10.64 -9.46
CA SER A 195 37.74 -9.79 -9.28
C SER A 195 37.79 -8.61 -10.25
N VAL A 196 37.33 -8.83 -11.49
CA VAL A 196 37.33 -7.80 -12.54
C VAL A 196 36.30 -6.71 -12.22
N ILE A 197 35.12 -7.10 -11.75
CA ILE A 197 34.09 -6.17 -11.28
C ILE A 197 34.60 -5.42 -10.03
N GLU A 198 35.24 -6.11 -9.08
CA GLU A 198 35.78 -5.48 -7.87
C GLU A 198 36.83 -4.40 -8.19
N GLU A 199 37.72 -4.65 -9.15
CA GLU A 199 38.70 -3.66 -9.61
C GLU A 199 38.03 -2.43 -10.25
N ALA A 200 37.02 -2.66 -11.11
CA ALA A 200 36.25 -1.59 -11.73
C ALA A 200 35.54 -0.73 -10.67
N LEU A 201 34.88 -1.36 -9.69
CA LEU A 201 34.24 -0.69 -8.57
C LEU A 201 35.25 0.08 -7.72
N HIS A 202 36.44 -0.47 -7.46
CA HIS A 202 37.49 0.19 -6.71
C HIS A 202 37.92 1.50 -7.38
N SER A 203 38.10 1.49 -8.70
CA SER A 203 38.50 2.68 -9.47
C SER A 203 37.49 3.82 -9.35
N ILE A 204 36.19 3.51 -9.39
CA ILE A 204 35.08 4.46 -9.21
C ILE A 204 35.00 4.93 -7.75
N CYS A 205 35.03 4.01 -6.79
CA CYS A 205 34.87 4.37 -5.38
C CYS A 205 36.03 5.25 -4.90
N LYS A 206 37.26 4.97 -5.34
CA LYS A 206 38.46 5.73 -4.96
C LYS A 206 38.36 7.21 -5.32
N VAL A 207 37.89 7.53 -6.53
CA VAL A 207 37.74 8.92 -6.98
C VAL A 207 36.56 9.62 -6.30
N ILE A 208 35.47 8.89 -6.00
CA ILE A 208 34.30 9.45 -5.31
C ILE A 208 34.63 9.78 -3.86
N VAL A 209 35.33 8.88 -3.17
CA VAL A 209 35.71 9.04 -1.75
C VAL A 209 36.65 10.23 -1.53
N ASP A 210 37.41 10.64 -2.54
CA ASP A 210 38.31 11.80 -2.46
C ASP A 210 37.53 13.13 -2.31
N ASN A 211 36.40 13.29 -3.01
CA ASN A 211 35.51 14.45 -2.86
C ASN A 211 34.01 14.08 -3.02
N PRO A 212 33.38 13.49 -1.99
CA PRO A 212 32.04 12.90 -2.14
C PRO A 212 30.89 13.88 -1.99
N LEU A 213 31.08 14.99 -1.27
CA LEU A 213 29.98 15.82 -0.73
C LEU A 213 29.13 16.47 -1.83
N ASP A 214 29.77 17.05 -2.84
CA ASP A 214 29.07 17.67 -3.97
C ASP A 214 28.28 16.63 -4.77
N MET A 215 28.83 15.44 -4.96
CA MET A 215 28.16 14.34 -5.67
C MET A 215 26.97 13.80 -4.88
N MET A 216 27.07 13.71 -3.54
CA MET A 216 25.97 13.30 -2.66
C MET A 216 24.80 14.29 -2.74
N CYS A 217 25.09 15.59 -2.74
CA CYS A 217 24.07 16.64 -2.79
C CYS A 217 23.57 16.94 -4.22
N ASN A 218 24.20 16.35 -5.25
CA ASN A 218 23.82 16.56 -6.64
C ASN A 218 22.58 15.72 -7.02
N CYS A 219 21.67 16.35 -7.77
CA CYS A 219 20.41 15.72 -8.17
C CYS A 219 20.59 14.53 -9.12
N TYR A 220 21.69 14.46 -9.87
CA TYR A 220 22.05 13.36 -10.76
C TYR A 220 23.04 12.40 -10.09
N GLY A 221 24.09 12.94 -9.46
CA GLY A 221 25.12 12.19 -8.76
C GLY A 221 24.56 11.29 -7.66
N SER A 222 23.53 11.74 -6.95
CA SER A 222 22.84 10.92 -5.94
C SER A 222 22.15 9.68 -6.52
N HIS A 223 21.67 9.69 -7.77
CA HIS A 223 21.15 8.49 -8.42
C HIS A 223 22.27 7.48 -8.70
N VAL A 224 23.41 7.97 -9.21
CA VAL A 224 24.60 7.15 -9.48
C VAL A 224 25.13 6.53 -8.19
N LEU A 225 25.27 7.31 -7.11
CA LEU A 225 25.71 6.80 -5.80
C LEU A 225 24.78 5.73 -5.23
N ARG A 226 23.46 5.93 -5.30
CA ARG A 226 22.50 4.93 -4.82
C ARG A 226 22.61 3.62 -5.60
N ARG A 227 22.78 3.69 -6.92
CA ARG A 227 22.99 2.50 -7.76
C ARG A 227 24.33 1.82 -7.46
N LEU A 228 25.40 2.60 -7.27
CA LEU A 228 26.71 2.10 -6.91
C LEU A 228 26.68 1.37 -5.56
N LEU A 229 26.04 1.94 -4.55
CA LEU A 229 25.84 1.30 -3.24
C LEU A 229 25.09 -0.04 -3.38
N CYS A 230 23.99 -0.08 -4.16
CA CYS A 230 23.25 -1.31 -4.43
C CYS A 230 24.13 -2.37 -5.11
N LEU A 231 24.94 -1.98 -6.10
CA LEU A 231 25.85 -2.86 -6.81
C LEU A 231 26.94 -3.41 -5.87
N CYS A 232 27.54 -2.57 -5.03
CA CYS A 232 28.49 -3.01 -4.00
C CYS A 232 27.85 -3.98 -2.99
N LYS A 233 26.54 -3.89 -2.74
CA LYS A 233 25.82 -4.87 -1.91
C LYS A 233 25.47 -6.17 -2.66
N GLY A 234 25.61 -6.20 -3.99
CA GLY A 234 25.24 -7.34 -4.83
C GLY A 234 23.78 -7.36 -5.27
N VAL A 235 23.09 -6.22 -5.24
CA VAL A 235 21.68 -6.11 -5.67
C VAL A 235 21.63 -5.61 -7.11
N SER A 236 21.22 -6.47 -8.04
CA SER A 236 21.05 -6.12 -9.47
C SER A 236 19.70 -5.47 -9.79
N LEU A 237 18.64 -5.83 -9.06
CA LEU A 237 17.28 -5.38 -9.34
C LEU A 237 16.95 -4.03 -8.73
N ASP A 238 16.40 -3.13 -9.55
CA ASP A 238 15.89 -1.84 -9.09
C ASP A 238 14.64 -2.03 -8.21
N SER A 239 14.83 -2.05 -6.89
CA SER A 239 13.73 -2.03 -5.92
C SER A 239 13.30 -0.60 -5.61
N PRO A 240 12.03 -0.22 -5.80
CA PRO A 240 11.56 1.14 -5.48
C PRO A 240 11.84 1.55 -4.03
N GLU A 241 11.81 0.60 -3.10
CA GLU A 241 12.07 0.85 -1.67
C GLU A 241 13.54 1.22 -1.41
N LEU A 242 14.49 0.61 -2.14
CA LEU A 242 15.92 0.93 -2.00
C LEU A 242 16.25 2.36 -2.47
N TYR A 243 15.52 2.87 -3.47
CA TYR A 243 15.67 4.24 -3.96
C TYR A 243 14.75 5.27 -3.29
N GLY A 244 14.09 4.90 -2.18
CA GLY A 244 13.28 5.81 -1.35
C GLY A 244 11.85 6.04 -1.82
N ALA A 245 11.33 5.26 -2.77
CA ALA A 245 9.96 5.39 -3.22
C ALA A 245 8.98 4.65 -2.28
N LYS A 246 7.80 5.25 -2.06
CA LYS A 246 6.71 4.62 -1.30
C LYS A 246 6.21 3.38 -2.03
N SER A 247 6.13 2.25 -1.33
CA SER A 247 5.58 1.01 -1.87
C SER A 247 4.45 0.49 -0.96
N SER A 248 3.49 -0.23 -1.54
CA SER A 248 2.46 -0.92 -0.77
C SER A 248 3.07 -1.99 0.14
N LYS A 249 4.21 -2.58 -0.26
CA LYS A 249 4.98 -3.53 0.55
C LYS A 249 5.54 -2.89 1.82
N ALA A 250 6.13 -1.70 1.72
CA ALA A 250 6.64 -0.95 2.87
C ALA A 250 5.50 -0.57 3.83
N LEU A 251 4.36 -0.11 3.30
CA LEU A 251 3.18 0.18 4.13
C LEU A 251 2.61 -1.08 4.81
N ALA A 252 2.56 -2.21 4.11
CA ALA A 252 2.12 -3.48 4.69
C ALA A 252 3.06 -3.98 5.79
N LYS A 253 4.39 -3.79 5.65
CA LYS A 253 5.38 -4.06 6.70
C LYS A 253 5.15 -3.14 7.90
N ARG A 254 4.98 -1.83 7.66
CA ARG A 254 4.76 -0.82 8.71
C ARG A 254 3.49 -1.09 9.52
N LEU A 255 2.42 -1.57 8.88
CA LEU A 255 1.13 -1.88 9.52
C LEU A 255 0.96 -3.36 9.90
N ASN A 256 2.02 -4.19 9.80
CA ASN A 256 1.98 -5.61 10.14
C ASN A 256 0.85 -6.40 9.43
N LEU A 257 0.58 -6.12 8.15
CA LEU A 257 -0.51 -6.70 7.37
C LEU A 257 -0.09 -7.89 6.46
N LYS A 258 1.18 -8.28 6.43
CA LYS A 258 1.63 -9.44 5.62
C LYS A 258 0.92 -10.72 6.12
N MET A 259 0.21 -11.40 5.20
CA MET A 259 -0.61 -12.58 5.50
C MET A 259 0.18 -13.91 5.46
N SER A 260 1.46 -13.90 5.09
CA SER A 260 2.33 -15.08 5.14
C SER A 260 3.81 -14.67 5.24
N GLN A 261 4.59 -15.41 6.03
CA GLN A 261 6.05 -15.34 6.06
C GLN A 261 6.70 -15.90 4.77
N LEU A 262 5.92 -16.47 3.85
CA LEU A 262 6.42 -17.18 2.68
C LEU A 262 7.08 -16.27 1.63
N ASP A 263 6.80 -14.97 1.61
CA ASP A 263 7.45 -14.03 0.67
C ASP A 263 8.90 -13.67 1.05
N ASP A 264 9.33 -13.87 2.31
CA ASP A 264 10.73 -13.62 2.70
C ASP A 264 11.67 -14.76 2.26
N ASN A 265 11.13 -15.94 1.94
CA ASN A 265 11.91 -17.12 1.56
C ASN A 265 12.11 -17.28 0.04
N ASN A 266 11.52 -16.41 -0.78
CA ASN A 266 11.73 -16.38 -2.23
C ASN A 266 12.69 -15.27 -2.68
N LEU A 267 13.45 -14.69 -1.76
CA LEU A 267 14.65 -13.95 -2.15
C LEU A 267 15.69 -14.99 -2.56
N GLU A 268 15.95 -15.06 -3.86
CA GLU A 268 17.17 -15.63 -4.45
C GLU A 268 18.33 -15.43 -3.47
N ILE A 269 19.08 -16.50 -3.19
CA ILE A 269 20.21 -16.50 -2.26
C ILE A 269 21.01 -15.22 -2.57
N PRO A 270 20.98 -14.20 -1.70
CA PRO A 270 21.49 -12.89 -2.08
C PRO A 270 22.96 -13.03 -2.46
N HIS A 271 23.33 -12.55 -3.65
CA HIS A 271 24.73 -12.50 -4.06
C HIS A 271 25.54 -11.84 -2.93
N GLN A 272 26.74 -12.36 -2.63
CA GLN A 272 27.56 -11.88 -1.52
C GLN A 272 27.90 -10.37 -1.66
N GLY A 273 27.88 -9.88 -2.90
CA GLY A 273 28.27 -8.51 -3.25
C GLY A 273 29.76 -8.31 -3.06
N PHE A 274 30.14 -7.07 -2.76
CA PHE A 274 31.52 -6.65 -2.48
C PHE A 274 31.56 -5.94 -1.12
N PRO A 275 31.45 -6.68 0.01
CA PRO A 275 31.26 -6.08 1.33
C PRO A 275 32.34 -5.07 1.71
N GLY A 276 33.61 -5.37 1.41
CA GLY A 276 34.73 -4.46 1.67
C GLY A 276 34.63 -3.17 0.86
N MET A 277 34.18 -3.25 -0.39
CA MET A 277 33.98 -2.07 -1.24
C MET A 277 32.81 -1.22 -0.74
N LEU A 278 31.72 -1.85 -0.30
CA LEU A 278 30.57 -1.16 0.28
C LEU A 278 30.98 -0.41 1.56
N THR A 279 31.72 -1.04 2.46
CA THR A 279 32.23 -0.41 3.68
C THR A 279 33.20 0.72 3.35
N TYR A 280 34.13 0.53 2.40
CA TYR A 280 35.07 1.56 1.97
C TYR A 280 34.35 2.81 1.43
N LEU A 281 33.42 2.62 0.49
CA LEU A 281 32.63 3.71 -0.08
C LEU A 281 31.83 4.42 1.02
N LEU A 282 31.07 3.68 1.83
CA LEU A 282 30.22 4.27 2.86
C LEU A 282 31.02 5.05 3.91
N SER A 283 32.19 4.53 4.31
CA SER A 283 33.08 5.23 5.25
C SER A 283 33.55 6.55 4.68
N GLY A 284 33.90 6.58 3.38
CA GLY A 284 34.28 7.82 2.69
C GLY A 284 33.13 8.83 2.54
N LEU A 285 31.90 8.36 2.27
CA LEU A 285 30.71 9.23 2.22
C LEU A 285 30.40 9.87 3.58
N LEU A 286 30.78 9.23 4.69
CA LEU A 286 30.49 9.69 6.06
C LEU A 286 31.68 10.41 6.72
N SER A 287 32.88 10.37 6.15
CA SER A 287 34.09 10.97 6.70
C SER A 287 34.17 12.49 6.48
N CYS A 288 33.11 13.21 6.86
CA CYS A 288 33.04 14.67 6.80
C CYS A 288 32.94 15.28 8.21
N SER A 289 33.00 16.61 8.31
CA SER A 289 32.87 17.27 9.59
C SER A 289 31.44 17.10 10.14
N ARG A 290 31.28 17.21 11.48
CA ARG A 290 29.93 17.20 12.10
C ARG A 290 29.05 18.34 11.57
N GLU A 291 29.63 19.43 11.09
CA GLU A 291 28.87 20.54 10.52
C GLU A 291 28.42 20.22 9.10
N ASP A 292 29.28 19.61 8.27
CA ASP A 292 28.89 19.13 6.93
C ASP A 292 27.77 18.09 7.03
N MET A 293 27.90 17.12 7.95
CA MET A 293 26.86 16.12 8.20
C MET A 293 25.52 16.76 8.56
N LYS A 294 25.51 17.90 9.26
CA LYS A 294 24.28 18.63 9.58
C LYS A 294 23.58 19.15 8.33
N TYR A 295 24.35 19.59 7.31
CA TYR A 295 23.79 19.95 6.01
C TYR A 295 23.33 18.72 5.23
N LEU A 296 24.09 17.62 5.26
CA LEU A 296 23.71 16.37 4.59
C LEU A 296 22.42 15.75 5.15
N GLN A 297 22.12 15.96 6.44
CA GLN A 297 20.89 15.52 7.09
C GLN A 297 19.63 16.15 6.45
N VAL A 298 19.72 17.41 6.00
CA VAL A 298 18.59 18.20 5.50
C VAL A 298 18.59 18.39 3.99
N ASP A 299 19.68 18.07 3.29
CA ASP A 299 19.69 18.00 1.83
C ASP A 299 18.93 16.76 1.33
N GLN A 300 18.09 16.97 0.32
CA GLN A 300 17.20 15.94 -0.21
C GLN A 300 17.97 14.78 -0.82
N TYR A 301 19.07 15.06 -1.53
CA TYR A 301 19.79 14.10 -2.34
C TYR A 301 20.78 13.29 -1.49
N SER A 302 21.52 13.94 -0.60
CA SER A 302 22.35 13.24 0.39
C SER A 302 21.51 12.38 1.32
N SER A 303 20.34 12.87 1.78
CA SER A 303 19.40 12.08 2.57
C SER A 303 18.98 10.81 1.82
N LEU A 304 18.65 10.90 0.52
CA LEU A 304 18.32 9.73 -0.28
C LEU A 304 19.49 8.73 -0.40
N VAL A 305 20.73 9.21 -0.56
CA VAL A 305 21.93 8.35 -0.58
C VAL A 305 22.09 7.62 0.76
N LEU A 306 21.97 8.34 1.88
CA LEU A 306 22.08 7.77 3.23
C LEU A 306 20.95 6.79 3.54
N GLN A 307 19.72 7.06 3.08
CA GLN A 307 18.59 6.13 3.19
C GLN A 307 18.88 4.81 2.46
N THR A 308 19.40 4.87 1.24
CA THR A 308 19.80 3.67 0.49
C THR A 308 20.89 2.90 1.23
N ALA A 309 21.95 3.58 1.67
CA ALA A 309 23.03 2.94 2.43
C ALA A 309 22.52 2.22 3.69
N LEU A 310 21.68 2.88 4.50
CA LEU A 310 21.11 2.30 5.71
C LEU A 310 20.26 1.05 5.41
N ARG A 311 19.42 1.08 4.35
CA ARG A 311 18.61 -0.09 3.95
C ARG A 311 19.47 -1.28 3.52
N LEU A 312 20.59 -1.03 2.85
CA LEU A 312 21.54 -2.08 2.43
C LEU A 312 22.30 -2.69 3.61
N MET A 313 22.39 -1.96 4.74
CA MET A 313 22.99 -2.42 6.00
C MET A 313 21.98 -3.06 6.96
N LEU A 314 20.74 -3.32 6.53
CA LEU A 314 19.74 -4.00 7.35
C LEU A 314 20.29 -5.33 7.91
N LYS A 315 20.17 -5.53 9.23
CA LYS A 315 20.70 -6.67 10.01
C LYS A 315 22.24 -6.77 10.07
N GLN A 316 22.98 -5.71 9.71
CA GLN A 316 24.43 -5.62 9.92
C GLN A 316 24.71 -4.76 11.16
N ASP A 317 24.33 -5.26 12.33
CA ASP A 317 24.25 -4.48 13.57
C ASP A 317 25.56 -3.78 13.94
N GLU A 318 26.71 -4.43 13.75
CA GLU A 318 28.04 -3.83 13.98
C GLU A 318 28.27 -2.57 13.12
N GLN A 319 27.98 -2.66 11.82
CA GLN A 319 28.11 -1.51 10.91
C GLN A 319 27.07 -0.43 11.22
N LEU A 320 25.83 -0.82 11.55
CA LEU A 320 24.76 0.11 11.90
C LEU A 320 25.09 0.93 13.16
N LEU A 321 25.69 0.29 14.17
CA LEU A 321 26.16 0.95 15.40
C LEU A 321 27.35 1.89 15.16
N GLU A 322 28.05 1.79 14.04
CA GLU A 322 29.13 2.70 13.66
C GLU A 322 28.62 3.88 12.81
N ILE A 323 27.76 3.61 11.82
CA ILE A 323 27.33 4.62 10.85
C ILE A 323 26.18 5.51 11.34
N ILE A 324 25.21 4.98 12.10
CA ILE A 324 24.07 5.79 12.56
C ILE A 324 24.52 6.90 13.51
N PRO A 325 25.46 6.66 14.46
CA PRO A 325 25.94 7.72 15.35
C PRO A 325 26.70 8.83 14.61
N LEU A 326 27.43 8.48 13.54
CA LEU A 326 28.05 9.46 12.63
C LEU A 326 26.98 10.32 11.96
N ILE A 327 25.96 9.69 11.36
CA ILE A 327 24.86 10.37 10.69
C ILE A 327 24.11 11.28 11.66
N LEU A 328 23.81 10.83 12.89
CA LEU A 328 23.10 11.60 13.92
C LEU A 328 24.00 12.60 14.67
N ARG A 329 25.29 12.68 14.34
CA ARG A 329 26.28 13.58 14.95
C ARG A 329 26.45 13.37 16.46
N CYS A 330 26.21 12.16 16.96
CA CYS A 330 26.29 11.80 18.38
C CYS A 330 27.45 10.84 18.72
N ASN A 331 28.49 10.79 17.88
CA ASN A 331 29.72 10.10 18.25
C ASN A 331 30.31 10.68 19.54
N SER A 332 30.43 9.82 20.55
CA SER A 332 31.00 10.16 21.84
C SER A 332 32.43 10.67 21.65
N THR A 333 32.66 11.95 21.94
CA THR A 333 34.03 12.45 22.18
C THR A 333 34.60 11.85 23.47
N ASN A 334 33.71 11.42 24.38
CA ASN A 334 34.07 10.84 25.66
C ASN A 334 34.03 9.30 25.62
N LYS A 335 35.20 8.67 25.52
CA LYS A 335 35.42 7.20 25.64
C LYS A 335 35.00 6.58 26.99
N LYS A 336 34.37 7.34 27.90
CA LYS A 336 34.05 6.89 29.27
C LYS A 336 32.68 6.21 29.38
N VAL A 337 31.82 6.31 28.37
CA VAL A 337 30.53 5.62 28.34
C VAL A 337 30.66 4.45 27.38
N GLU A 338 30.56 3.24 27.92
CA GLU A 338 30.42 2.04 27.09
C GLU A 338 29.03 2.07 26.43
N GLY A 339 29.02 1.96 25.10
CA GLY A 339 27.79 1.92 24.31
C GLY A 339 27.37 3.26 23.69
N PHE A 340 26.33 3.18 22.87
CA PHE A 340 25.75 4.32 22.17
C PHE A 340 24.99 5.24 23.14
N HIS A 341 25.27 6.55 23.08
CA HIS A 341 24.63 7.55 23.93
C HIS A 341 24.35 8.85 23.15
N ILE A 342 23.16 9.43 23.35
CA ILE A 342 22.80 10.72 22.76
C ILE A 342 22.81 11.80 23.84
N GLU A 343 23.78 12.71 23.76
CA GLU A 343 23.87 13.89 24.64
C GLU A 343 22.65 14.81 24.47
N THR A 344 22.22 15.48 25.54
CA THR A 344 20.97 16.26 25.58
C THR A 344 20.90 17.38 24.54
N ASN A 345 22.00 18.07 24.29
CA ASN A 345 22.12 19.10 23.24
C ASN A 345 21.94 18.50 21.84
N VAL A 346 22.56 17.35 21.57
CA VAL A 346 22.43 16.65 20.28
C VAL A 346 21.02 16.12 20.09
N ALA A 347 20.42 15.56 21.14
CA ALA A 347 19.02 15.12 21.13
C ALA A 347 18.07 16.27 20.76
N LYS A 348 18.30 17.47 21.31
CA LYS A 348 17.54 18.68 20.98
C LYS A 348 17.70 19.09 19.52
N GLU A 349 18.93 19.08 18.99
CA GLU A 349 19.18 19.39 17.57
C GLU A 349 18.51 18.39 16.62
N ILE A 350 18.54 17.09 16.95
CA ILE A 350 17.84 16.04 16.21
C ILE A 350 16.33 16.30 16.25
N LEU A 351 15.77 16.57 17.43
CA LEU A 351 14.34 16.82 17.60
C LEU A 351 13.86 18.06 16.84
N GLU A 352 14.62 19.16 16.87
CA GLU A 352 14.31 20.40 16.13
C GLU A 352 14.32 20.20 14.61
N SER A 353 15.21 19.34 14.10
CA SER A 353 15.33 19.03 12.68
C SER A 353 14.26 18.04 12.18
N MET A 354 13.55 17.35 13.08
CA MET A 354 12.62 16.27 12.75
C MET A 354 11.46 16.68 11.82
N LYS A 355 11.13 17.98 11.77
CA LYS A 355 10.07 18.55 10.92
C LYS A 355 10.56 18.88 9.50
N ASP A 356 11.86 18.73 9.23
CA ASP A 356 12.40 18.84 7.88
C ASP A 356 12.01 17.64 7.01
N ASN A 357 11.76 17.88 5.72
CA ASN A 357 11.30 16.84 4.81
C ASN A 357 12.38 15.80 4.52
N SER A 358 13.63 16.22 4.31
CA SER A 358 14.74 15.32 3.98
C SER A 358 15.18 14.55 5.22
N PHE A 359 15.29 15.23 6.36
CA PHE A 359 15.71 14.60 7.61
C PHE A 359 14.65 13.63 8.15
N SER A 360 13.36 13.99 8.09
CA SER A 360 12.29 13.06 8.51
C SER A 360 12.33 11.73 7.74
N HIS A 361 12.52 11.77 6.42
CA HIS A 361 12.68 10.55 5.62
C HIS A 361 13.94 9.76 5.97
N LEU A 362 15.05 10.42 6.30
CA LEU A 362 16.25 9.75 6.78
C LEU A 362 16.01 9.02 8.12
N VAL A 363 15.37 9.71 9.07
CA VAL A 363 15.09 9.14 10.39
C VAL A 363 14.05 8.01 10.34
N GLU A 364 13.08 8.06 9.41
CA GLU A 364 12.20 6.90 9.14
C GLU A 364 13.03 5.64 8.85
N VAL A 365 14.07 5.74 8.02
CA VAL A 365 14.94 4.59 7.69
C VAL A 365 15.83 4.20 8.86
N ILE A 366 16.39 5.16 9.58
CA ILE A 366 17.19 4.88 10.79
C ILE A 366 16.37 4.02 11.77
N LEU A 367 15.10 4.38 12.03
CA LEU A 367 14.23 3.63 12.93
C LEU A 367 13.86 2.23 12.41
N GLU A 368 13.79 2.07 11.08
CA GLU A 368 13.53 0.77 10.43
C GLU A 368 14.71 -0.20 10.57
N VAL A 369 15.95 0.30 10.60
CA VAL A 369 17.17 -0.54 10.63
C VAL A 369 17.86 -0.58 11.99
N ALA A 370 17.59 0.37 12.88
CA ALA A 370 18.27 0.52 14.16
C ALA A 370 18.27 -0.78 14.99
N PRO A 371 19.46 -1.23 15.45
CA PRO A 371 19.55 -2.26 16.48
C PRO A 371 18.80 -1.85 17.75
N GLU A 372 18.45 -2.82 18.60
CA GLU A 372 17.60 -2.59 19.77
C GLU A 372 18.13 -1.52 20.72
N SER A 373 19.43 -1.57 21.05
CA SER A 373 20.06 -0.59 21.94
C SER A 373 19.98 0.85 21.41
N LEU A 374 20.24 1.02 20.11
CA LEU A 374 20.17 2.32 19.43
C LEU A 374 18.73 2.84 19.37
N TYR A 375 17.77 1.98 19.01
CA TYR A 375 16.35 2.32 19.00
C TYR A 375 15.88 2.80 20.38
N ASN A 376 16.22 2.06 21.44
CA ASN A 376 15.80 2.37 22.81
C ASN A 376 16.36 3.72 23.28
N GLU A 377 17.62 4.04 22.95
CA GLU A 377 18.22 5.34 23.28
C GLU A 377 17.54 6.48 22.50
N MET A 378 17.28 6.31 21.19
CA MET A 378 16.53 7.29 20.40
C MET A 378 15.12 7.51 20.95
N PHE A 379 14.39 6.43 21.28
CA PHE A 379 13.05 6.50 21.86
C PHE A 379 13.05 7.37 23.12
N ASN A 380 13.97 7.09 24.05
CA ASN A 380 14.02 7.76 25.35
C ASN A 380 14.54 9.20 25.30
N LYS A 381 15.57 9.48 24.49
CA LYS A 381 16.25 10.78 24.50
C LYS A 381 15.69 11.78 23.50
N VAL A 382 15.13 11.31 22.39
CA VAL A 382 14.69 12.18 21.28
C VAL A 382 13.16 12.29 21.24
N PHE A 383 12.43 11.17 21.33
CA PHE A 383 11.01 11.16 20.99
C PHE A 383 10.06 11.24 22.19
N LYS A 384 10.40 10.61 23.31
CA LYS A 384 9.59 10.59 24.53
C LYS A 384 9.22 12.02 24.96
N ASN A 385 7.97 12.22 25.37
CA ASN A 385 7.34 13.50 25.71
C ASN A 385 7.07 14.46 24.55
N SER A 386 7.40 14.09 23.31
CA SER A 386 7.16 14.90 22.10
C SER A 386 6.31 14.18 21.06
N LEU A 387 5.74 13.01 21.39
CA LEU A 387 5.11 12.13 20.40
C LEU A 387 3.91 12.80 19.73
N PHE A 388 3.05 13.46 20.50
CA PHE A 388 1.87 14.13 19.94
C PHE A 388 2.24 15.34 19.06
N GLU A 389 3.20 16.16 19.50
CA GLU A 389 3.65 17.35 18.74
C GLU A 389 4.21 16.95 17.36
N LEU A 390 5.02 15.89 17.32
CA LEU A 390 5.56 15.36 16.09
C LEU A 390 4.49 14.67 15.23
N SER A 391 3.49 14.05 15.85
CA SER A 391 2.41 13.37 15.14
C SER A 391 1.49 14.29 14.35
N VAL A 392 1.35 15.56 14.74
CA VAL A 392 0.54 16.55 14.02
C VAL A 392 1.30 17.26 12.90
N ASP A 393 2.64 17.21 12.91
CA ASP A 393 3.46 17.77 11.85
C ASP A 393 3.31 17.00 10.53
N ARG A 394 3.46 17.69 9.39
CA ARG A 394 3.26 17.11 8.05
C ARG A 394 4.36 16.11 7.64
N CYS A 395 5.55 16.23 8.19
CA CYS A 395 6.73 15.40 7.90
C CYS A 395 6.99 14.43 9.06
N ALA A 396 7.14 14.96 10.29
CA ALA A 396 7.53 14.16 11.45
C ALA A 396 6.51 13.08 11.84
N ASN A 397 5.23 13.20 11.45
CA ASN A 397 4.25 12.14 11.71
C ASN A 397 4.64 10.79 11.05
N PHE A 398 5.37 10.80 9.94
CA PHE A 398 5.85 9.57 9.32
C PHE A 398 7.01 8.95 10.11
N VAL A 399 7.85 9.77 10.75
CA VAL A 399 8.85 9.32 11.72
C VAL A 399 8.18 8.66 12.91
N ILE A 400 7.11 9.26 13.45
CA ILE A 400 6.34 8.65 14.54
C ILE A 400 5.70 7.33 14.11
N GLN A 401 5.18 7.22 12.88
CA GLN A 401 4.70 5.94 12.36
C GLN A 401 5.82 4.89 12.31
N ALA A 402 7.03 5.25 11.87
CA ALA A 402 8.18 4.35 11.85
C ALA A 402 8.61 3.96 13.28
N LEU A 403 8.66 4.91 14.21
CA LEU A 403 8.96 4.70 15.63
C LEU A 403 7.99 3.67 16.22
N ILE A 404 6.69 3.92 16.12
CA ILE A 404 5.64 3.05 16.67
C ILE A 404 5.73 1.64 16.09
N SER A 405 5.85 1.52 14.76
CA SER A 405 5.91 0.22 14.08
C SER A 405 7.10 -0.64 14.53
N HIS A 406 8.16 -0.01 15.05
CA HIS A 406 9.38 -0.66 15.51
C HIS A 406 9.52 -0.65 17.04
N ALA A 407 8.49 -0.33 17.83
CA ALA A 407 8.59 -0.48 19.29
C ALA A 407 8.93 -1.93 19.70
N ARG A 408 9.80 -2.07 20.70
CA ARG A 408 10.45 -3.33 21.11
C ARG A 408 9.69 -4.03 22.23
N ASP A 409 9.22 -3.27 23.22
CA ASP A 409 8.70 -3.81 24.48
C ASP A 409 7.38 -3.16 24.92
N GLN A 410 6.82 -3.69 26.01
CA GLN A 410 5.53 -3.24 26.56
C GLN A 410 5.63 -1.89 27.30
N GLU A 411 6.81 -1.49 27.79
CA GLU A 411 7.01 -0.19 28.44
C GLU A 411 6.88 0.94 27.41
N GLN A 412 7.54 0.78 26.27
CA GLN A 412 7.43 1.70 25.13
C GLN A 412 5.97 1.80 24.66
N MET A 413 5.25 0.66 24.60
CA MET A 413 3.82 0.66 24.27
C MET A 413 3.01 1.49 25.27
N GLY A 414 3.29 1.37 26.57
CA GLY A 414 2.63 2.17 27.61
C GLY A 414 2.87 3.67 27.45
N ILE A 415 4.12 4.08 27.22
CA ILE A 415 4.47 5.50 27.01
C ILE A 415 3.79 6.07 25.76
N MET A 416 3.87 5.36 24.62
CA MET A 416 3.20 5.78 23.38
C MET A 416 1.68 5.87 23.55
N TRP A 417 1.10 4.94 24.30
CA TRP A 417 -0.32 4.94 24.62
C TRP A 417 -0.74 6.19 25.40
N GLU A 418 0.00 6.54 26.45
CA GLU A 418 -0.28 7.70 27.30
C GLU A 418 -0.19 9.03 26.53
N GLU A 419 0.79 9.18 25.65
CA GLU A 419 0.98 10.42 24.89
C GLU A 419 0.01 10.56 23.70
N LEU A 420 -0.38 9.46 23.04
CA LEU A 420 -1.10 9.50 21.77
C LEU A 420 -2.58 9.11 21.86
N ALA A 421 -2.95 8.12 22.68
CA ALA A 421 -4.32 7.60 22.70
C ALA A 421 -5.38 8.66 23.07
N PRO A 422 -5.15 9.55 24.07
CA PRO A 422 -6.08 10.63 24.38
C PRO A 422 -6.34 11.58 23.19
N ARG A 423 -5.46 11.58 22.19
CA ARG A 423 -5.45 12.49 21.04
C ARG A 423 -5.84 11.82 19.72
N PHE A 424 -6.39 10.61 19.76
CA PHE A 424 -6.83 9.90 18.54
C PHE A 424 -7.80 10.73 17.70
N LYS A 425 -8.75 11.44 18.34
CA LYS A 425 -9.68 12.33 17.62
C LYS A 425 -8.94 13.43 16.88
N ASP A 426 -7.98 14.10 17.53
CA ASP A 426 -7.16 15.13 16.92
C ASP A 426 -6.37 14.60 15.71
N LEU A 427 -5.74 13.42 15.85
CA LEU A 427 -4.96 12.81 14.77
C LEU A 427 -5.83 12.50 13.55
N LEU A 428 -7.04 11.97 13.75
CA LEU A 428 -7.97 11.67 12.65
C LEU A 428 -8.49 12.95 11.99
N GLU A 429 -8.87 13.96 12.78
CA GLU A 429 -9.33 15.28 12.28
C GLU A 429 -8.26 16.01 11.46
N GLN A 430 -6.99 15.84 11.82
CA GLN A 430 -5.85 16.47 11.14
C GLN A 430 -5.25 15.63 10.00
N GLY A 431 -5.92 14.55 9.59
CA GLY A 431 -5.48 13.67 8.49
C GLY A 431 -4.22 12.86 8.80
N LYS A 432 -3.98 12.53 10.07
CA LYS A 432 -2.82 11.76 10.59
C LYS A 432 -3.21 10.34 10.98
N SER A 433 -4.17 9.75 10.28
CA SER A 433 -4.69 8.40 10.54
C SER A 433 -3.63 7.30 10.46
N GLY A 434 -2.50 7.52 9.78
CA GLY A 434 -1.37 6.59 9.75
C GLY A 434 -0.77 6.35 11.14
N VAL A 435 -0.71 7.37 12.01
CA VAL A 435 -0.21 7.24 13.39
C VAL A 435 -1.11 6.30 14.19
N VAL A 436 -2.43 6.47 14.07
CA VAL A 436 -3.43 5.61 14.70
C VAL A 436 -3.32 4.18 14.17
N ALA A 437 -3.16 4.01 12.85
CA ALA A 437 -2.98 2.70 12.23
C ALA A 437 -1.72 1.98 12.74
N SER A 438 -0.59 2.68 12.86
CA SER A 438 0.64 2.12 13.43
C SER A 438 0.47 1.70 14.89
N LEU A 439 -0.22 2.51 15.73
CA LEU A 439 -0.39 2.18 17.15
C LEU A 439 -1.28 0.94 17.34
N ILE A 440 -2.31 0.82 16.52
CA ILE A 440 -3.17 -0.37 16.48
C ILE A 440 -2.36 -1.60 16.03
N ALA A 441 -1.59 -1.48 14.95
CA ALA A 441 -0.78 -2.59 14.44
C ALA A 441 0.28 -3.09 15.43
N VAL A 442 0.96 -2.18 16.14
CA VAL A 442 1.97 -2.57 17.13
C VAL A 442 1.33 -3.15 18.39
N SER A 443 0.15 -2.68 18.80
CA SER A 443 -0.57 -3.24 19.95
C SER A 443 -0.86 -4.74 19.78
N GLN A 444 -1.19 -5.15 18.55
CA GLN A 444 -1.30 -6.57 18.18
C GLN A 444 0.05 -7.28 18.22
N ARG A 445 1.10 -6.69 17.63
CA ARG A 445 2.43 -7.33 17.54
C ARG A 445 3.03 -7.58 18.92
N LEU A 446 2.88 -6.62 19.83
CA LEU A 446 3.40 -6.68 21.20
C LEU A 446 2.39 -7.30 22.20
N GLN A 447 1.18 -7.66 21.75
CA GLN A 447 0.10 -8.21 22.59
C GLN A 447 -0.13 -7.36 23.85
N SER A 448 -0.24 -6.04 23.64
CA SER A 448 -0.33 -5.05 24.72
C SER A 448 -1.25 -3.91 24.32
N HIS A 449 -2.15 -3.52 25.21
CA HIS A 449 -3.15 -2.46 25.01
C HIS A 449 -4.19 -2.72 23.90
N GLU A 450 -4.35 -3.95 23.43
CA GLU A 450 -5.22 -4.32 22.30
C GLU A 450 -6.66 -3.82 22.47
N ASN A 451 -7.30 -4.16 23.60
CA ASN A 451 -8.65 -3.70 23.93
C ASN A 451 -8.74 -2.17 24.07
N LYS A 452 -7.72 -1.56 24.70
CA LYS A 452 -7.68 -0.12 24.91
C LYS A 452 -7.60 0.61 23.58
N CYS A 453 -6.73 0.16 22.65
CA CYS A 453 -6.62 0.69 21.29
C CYS A 453 -7.95 0.63 20.55
N CYS A 454 -8.63 -0.52 20.59
CA CYS A 454 -9.90 -0.73 19.93
C CYS A 454 -10.97 0.25 20.47
N GLU A 455 -11.09 0.40 21.79
CA GLU A 455 -12.09 1.29 22.39
C GLU A 455 -11.77 2.78 22.22
N ALA A 456 -10.49 3.19 22.30
CA ALA A 456 -10.11 4.57 22.06
C ALA A 456 -10.41 5.00 20.62
N LEU A 457 -10.22 4.11 19.64
CA LEU A 457 -10.61 4.38 18.26
C LEU A 457 -12.13 4.55 18.13
N VAL A 458 -12.93 3.71 18.79
CA VAL A 458 -14.39 3.89 18.80
C VAL A 458 -14.74 5.25 19.42
N GLY A 459 -14.19 5.60 20.58
CA GLY A 459 -14.45 6.88 21.24
C GLY A 459 -14.04 8.10 20.42
N ALA A 460 -12.96 7.99 19.64
CA ALA A 460 -12.47 9.07 18.78
C ALA A 460 -13.38 9.36 17.57
N VAL A 461 -14.05 8.33 17.05
CA VAL A 461 -14.92 8.42 15.86
C VAL A 461 -16.41 8.51 16.23
N CYS A 462 -16.80 7.98 17.38
CA CYS A 462 -18.18 7.88 17.87
C CYS A 462 -18.28 8.45 19.29
N SER A 463 -18.61 9.74 19.38
CA SER A 463 -18.71 10.47 20.66
C SER A 463 -19.93 10.09 21.50
N THR A 464 -20.99 9.57 20.88
CA THR A 464 -22.21 9.11 21.57
C THR A 464 -22.38 7.61 21.45
N ASN A 465 -22.96 6.97 22.46
CA ASN A 465 -23.23 5.52 22.44
C ASN A 465 -24.08 5.09 21.25
N GLU A 466 -25.08 5.90 20.87
CA GLU A 466 -25.96 5.63 19.72
C GLU A 466 -25.16 5.61 18.41
N SER A 467 -24.15 6.46 18.28
CA SER A 467 -23.33 6.54 17.07
C SER A 467 -22.30 5.41 16.93
N ARG A 468 -22.07 4.61 17.97
CA ARG A 468 -21.09 3.48 17.95
C ARG A 468 -21.45 2.43 16.90
N ILE A 469 -22.73 2.29 16.54
CA ILE A 469 -23.17 1.39 15.47
C ILE A 469 -22.67 1.82 14.07
N SER A 470 -22.27 3.09 13.92
CA SER A 470 -21.77 3.68 12.66
C SER A 470 -20.25 3.74 12.57
N ILE A 471 -19.52 3.04 13.45
CA ILE A 471 -18.04 3.03 13.46
C ILE A 471 -17.46 2.55 12.11
N LEU A 472 -18.03 1.50 11.50
CA LEU A 472 -17.55 1.00 10.20
C LEU A 472 -17.76 2.02 9.07
N PRO A 473 -18.99 2.50 8.79
CA PRO A 473 -19.20 3.54 7.77
C PRO A 473 -18.28 4.75 7.93
N ARG A 474 -18.13 5.25 9.17
CA ARG A 474 -17.29 6.42 9.46
C ARG A 474 -15.81 6.15 9.18
N LEU A 475 -15.29 4.95 9.44
CA LEU A 475 -13.91 4.58 9.11
C LEU A 475 -13.71 4.31 7.62
N LEU A 476 -14.70 3.70 6.94
CA LEU A 476 -14.67 3.46 5.49
C LEU A 476 -14.59 4.77 4.71
N PHE A 477 -15.21 5.84 5.21
CA PHE A 477 -15.18 7.18 4.61
C PHE A 477 -14.65 8.23 5.59
N LEU A 478 -13.49 7.93 6.17
CA LEU A 478 -12.89 8.73 7.25
C LEU A 478 -12.78 10.23 6.94
N ASP A 479 -12.31 10.55 5.74
CA ASP A 479 -12.16 11.91 5.23
C ASP A 479 -13.50 12.61 5.01
N TYR A 480 -14.50 11.92 4.45
CA TYR A 480 -15.85 12.47 4.28
C TYR A 480 -16.54 12.71 5.63
N TYR A 481 -16.41 11.79 6.58
CA TYR A 481 -16.97 11.96 7.92
C TYR A 481 -16.34 13.13 8.67
N PHE A 482 -15.00 13.22 8.72
CA PHE A 482 -14.34 14.31 9.43
C PHE A 482 -14.48 15.66 8.70
N GLY A 483 -14.60 15.65 7.37
CA GLY A 483 -14.79 16.83 6.53
C GLY A 483 -16.25 17.32 6.37
N CYS A 484 -17.25 16.55 6.80
CA CYS A 484 -18.65 16.96 6.67
C CYS A 484 -19.01 18.14 7.60
N ARG A 485 -20.01 18.93 7.18
CA ARG A 485 -20.51 20.10 7.93
C ARG A 485 -21.18 19.69 9.24
N ASP A 486 -22.06 18.69 9.18
CA ASP A 486 -22.77 18.15 10.34
C ASP A 486 -22.46 16.65 10.49
N LYS A 487 -21.69 16.33 11.54
CA LYS A 487 -21.27 14.95 11.87
C LYS A 487 -22.40 14.11 12.48
N SER A 488 -23.45 14.75 12.99
CA SER A 488 -24.57 14.06 13.62
C SER A 488 -25.51 13.43 12.58
N THR A 489 -25.61 14.04 11.39
CA THR A 489 -26.45 13.57 10.27
C THR A 489 -25.67 12.77 9.21
N TRP A 490 -24.36 12.66 9.34
CA TRP A 490 -23.53 11.93 8.37
C TRP A 490 -23.73 10.42 8.50
N GLU A 491 -24.11 9.76 7.41
CA GLU A 491 -24.31 8.30 7.37
C GLU A 491 -23.41 7.58 6.35
N TRP A 492 -23.24 8.15 5.15
CA TRP A 492 -22.58 7.51 4.02
C TRP A 492 -22.09 8.54 2.98
N ALA A 493 -21.25 8.08 2.05
CA ALA A 493 -20.80 8.85 0.88
C ALA A 493 -21.06 8.03 -0.41
N PRO A 494 -22.27 8.09 -0.99
CA PRO A 494 -22.67 7.23 -2.11
C PRO A 494 -21.75 7.36 -3.33
N GLY A 495 -21.28 6.23 -3.87
CA GLY A 495 -20.41 6.19 -5.05
C GLY A 495 -19.00 6.79 -4.87
N ALA A 496 -18.66 7.26 -3.66
CA ALA A 496 -17.33 7.75 -3.37
C ALA A 496 -16.33 6.59 -3.19
N LYS A 497 -15.06 6.85 -3.48
CA LYS A 497 -13.97 5.92 -3.17
C LYS A 497 -13.79 5.85 -1.65
N MET A 498 -13.72 4.65 -1.09
CA MET A 498 -13.46 4.47 0.35
C MET A 498 -12.01 4.84 0.71
N HIS A 499 -11.83 5.36 1.92
CA HIS A 499 -10.57 5.90 2.42
C HIS A 499 -9.54 4.79 2.68
N VAL A 500 -8.40 4.84 1.98
CA VAL A 500 -7.37 3.79 2.00
C VAL A 500 -6.87 3.50 3.42
N MET A 501 -6.46 4.52 4.17
CA MET A 501 -5.93 4.31 5.53
C MET A 501 -7.02 3.87 6.52
N GLY A 502 -8.27 4.33 6.32
CA GLY A 502 -9.41 3.90 7.13
C GLY A 502 -9.70 2.41 6.93
N CYS A 503 -9.67 1.95 5.67
CA CYS A 503 -9.76 0.53 5.35
C CYS A 503 -8.56 -0.28 5.88
N LEU A 504 -7.34 0.26 5.91
CA LEU A 504 -6.17 -0.42 6.47
C LEU A 504 -6.26 -0.55 8.01
N ILE A 505 -6.74 0.48 8.70
CA ILE A 505 -7.06 0.40 10.13
C ILE A 505 -8.05 -0.73 10.38
N LEU A 506 -9.15 -0.79 9.61
CA LEU A 506 -10.16 -1.84 9.75
C LEU A 506 -9.62 -3.24 9.45
N GLN A 507 -8.73 -3.37 8.44
CA GLN A 507 -8.02 -4.63 8.19
C GLN A 507 -7.18 -5.06 9.40
N GLY A 508 -6.49 -4.13 10.05
CA GLY A 508 -5.75 -4.39 11.29
C GLY A 508 -6.68 -4.77 12.46
N ILE A 509 -7.80 -4.07 12.61
CA ILE A 509 -8.81 -4.34 13.63
C ILE A 509 -9.33 -5.78 13.53
N PHE A 510 -9.69 -6.25 12.33
CA PHE A 510 -10.21 -7.60 12.15
C PHE A 510 -9.18 -8.72 12.33
N LYS A 511 -7.91 -8.40 12.63
CA LYS A 511 -6.91 -9.39 13.05
C LYS A 511 -6.85 -9.59 14.56
N PHE A 512 -7.43 -8.72 15.39
CA PHE A 512 -7.55 -8.97 16.84
C PHE A 512 -8.51 -10.12 17.10
N SER A 513 -8.41 -10.70 18.30
CA SER A 513 -9.46 -11.59 18.77
C SER A 513 -10.80 -10.84 18.88
N SER A 514 -11.87 -11.55 18.53
CA SER A 514 -13.25 -11.07 18.58
C SER A 514 -13.64 -10.47 19.93
N ASP A 515 -12.99 -10.83 21.03
CA ASP A 515 -13.19 -10.26 22.37
C ASP A 515 -12.94 -8.74 22.43
N HIS A 516 -12.03 -8.21 21.59
CA HIS A 516 -11.66 -6.79 21.59
C HIS A 516 -12.44 -5.95 20.57
N ILE A 517 -13.16 -6.59 19.64
CA ILE A 517 -13.66 -5.93 18.42
C ILE A 517 -15.16 -6.09 18.19
N GLN A 518 -15.92 -6.45 19.22
CA GLN A 518 -17.38 -6.58 19.16
C GLN A 518 -18.11 -5.36 18.56
N PRO A 519 -17.73 -4.09 18.85
CA PRO A 519 -18.34 -2.92 18.20
C PRO A 519 -18.19 -2.93 16.68
N TYR A 520 -17.02 -3.35 16.18
CA TYR A 520 -16.69 -3.37 14.76
C TYR A 520 -17.43 -4.50 14.03
N ILE A 521 -17.45 -5.71 14.62
CA ILE A 521 -18.22 -6.85 14.09
C ILE A 521 -19.71 -6.51 14.02
N THR A 522 -20.25 -5.93 15.09
CA THR A 522 -21.67 -5.56 15.17
C THR A 522 -22.01 -4.50 14.15
N SER A 523 -21.19 -3.45 14.03
CA SER A 523 -21.38 -2.37 13.05
C SER A 523 -21.34 -2.90 11.62
N LEU A 524 -20.31 -3.68 11.25
CA LEU A 524 -20.18 -4.27 9.91
C LEU A 524 -21.39 -5.15 9.57
N THR A 525 -21.74 -6.09 10.45
CA THR A 525 -22.82 -7.05 10.19
C THR A 525 -24.22 -6.43 10.26
N SER A 526 -24.35 -5.21 10.77
CA SER A 526 -25.63 -4.47 10.85
C SER A 526 -25.87 -3.52 9.69
N MET A 527 -24.84 -3.13 8.93
CA MET A 527 -24.99 -2.30 7.72
C MET A 527 -26.02 -2.87 6.73
N LYS A 528 -26.81 -2.02 6.08
CA LYS A 528 -27.78 -2.43 5.05
C LYS A 528 -27.08 -3.04 3.83
N ALA A 529 -27.82 -3.87 3.08
CA ALA A 529 -27.28 -4.67 1.98
C ALA A 529 -26.57 -3.81 0.91
N GLU A 530 -27.16 -2.67 0.53
CA GLU A 530 -26.55 -1.74 -0.43
C GLU A 530 -25.16 -1.24 0.00
N TYR A 531 -24.98 -0.88 1.28
CA TYR A 531 -23.68 -0.42 1.78
C TYR A 531 -22.64 -1.54 1.81
N ILE A 532 -23.05 -2.77 2.14
CA ILE A 532 -22.16 -3.94 2.10
C ILE A 532 -21.75 -4.26 0.66
N THR A 533 -22.67 -4.18 -0.29
CA THR A 533 -22.38 -4.35 -1.71
C THR A 533 -21.46 -3.26 -2.24
N GLU A 534 -21.69 -1.98 -1.92
CA GLU A 534 -20.76 -0.89 -2.27
C GLU A 534 -19.38 -1.12 -1.67
N THR A 535 -19.31 -1.59 -0.41
CA THR A 535 -18.04 -1.96 0.24
C THR A 535 -17.31 -3.06 -0.51
N ALA A 536 -18.01 -4.11 -0.97
CA ALA A 536 -17.42 -5.21 -1.72
C ALA A 536 -16.97 -4.81 -3.15
N LYS A 537 -17.59 -3.79 -3.74
CA LYS A 537 -17.22 -3.24 -5.06
C LYS A 537 -16.01 -2.30 -4.98
N ASP A 538 -15.78 -1.65 -3.84
CA ASP A 538 -14.61 -0.80 -3.61
C ASP A 538 -13.32 -1.63 -3.41
N SER A 539 -12.23 -1.26 -4.06
CA SER A 539 -10.96 -2.03 -3.99
C SER A 539 -10.27 -2.02 -2.61
N SER A 540 -10.58 -1.05 -1.75
CA SER A 540 -10.12 -0.96 -0.36
C SER A 540 -11.15 -1.56 0.60
N GLY A 541 -12.44 -1.28 0.38
CA GLY A 541 -13.56 -1.85 1.14
C GLY A 541 -13.64 -3.37 1.05
N ALA A 542 -13.40 -3.94 -0.13
CA ALA A 542 -13.31 -5.38 -0.34
C ALA A 542 -12.33 -6.03 0.64
N ARG A 543 -11.16 -5.43 0.83
CA ARG A 543 -10.14 -5.92 1.77
C ARG A 543 -10.60 -5.92 3.23
N VAL A 544 -11.49 -5.01 3.61
CA VAL A 544 -12.10 -4.99 4.95
C VAL A 544 -13.03 -6.19 5.14
N ILE A 545 -13.89 -6.48 4.15
CA ILE A 545 -14.76 -7.66 4.17
C ILE A 545 -13.92 -8.93 4.21
N GLU A 546 -12.89 -9.01 3.37
CA GLU A 546 -11.97 -10.15 3.35
C GLU A 546 -11.26 -10.36 4.69
N ALA A 547 -10.83 -9.29 5.37
CA ALA A 547 -10.22 -9.37 6.70
C ALA A 547 -11.22 -9.86 7.76
N PHE A 548 -12.46 -9.36 7.72
CA PHE A 548 -13.54 -9.86 8.58
C PHE A 548 -13.84 -11.35 8.34
N LEU A 549 -13.88 -11.81 7.08
CA LEU A 549 -14.09 -13.22 6.76
C LEU A 549 -12.95 -14.11 7.28
N ALA A 550 -11.72 -13.59 7.35
CA ALA A 550 -10.56 -14.27 7.91
C ALA A 550 -10.42 -14.16 9.44
N SER A 551 -11.20 -13.28 10.10
CA SER A 551 -11.18 -13.11 11.56
C SER A 551 -11.75 -14.32 12.31
N ASP A 552 -11.65 -14.31 13.63
CA ASP A 552 -12.27 -15.31 14.52
C ASP A 552 -13.75 -15.00 14.85
N ALA A 553 -14.39 -14.04 14.17
CA ALA A 553 -15.81 -13.74 14.34
C ALA A 553 -16.69 -14.98 14.09
N ALA A 554 -17.83 -15.06 14.81
CA ALA A 554 -18.70 -16.23 14.74
C ALA A 554 -19.18 -16.49 13.30
N THR A 555 -19.25 -17.77 12.91
CA THR A 555 -19.72 -18.18 11.56
C THR A 555 -21.11 -17.62 11.23
N LYS A 556 -22.01 -17.52 12.23
CA LYS A 556 -23.33 -16.87 12.10
C LYS A 556 -23.23 -15.39 11.69
N GLN A 557 -22.27 -14.65 12.23
CA GLN A 557 -22.01 -13.25 11.89
C GLN A 557 -21.45 -13.13 10.47
N LYS A 558 -20.51 -14.00 10.08
CA LYS A 558 -19.99 -14.08 8.71
C LYS A 558 -21.11 -14.39 7.70
N ARG A 559 -21.93 -15.40 7.99
CA ARG A 559 -23.11 -15.77 7.19
C ARG A 559 -24.06 -14.58 7.00
N ARG A 560 -24.35 -13.83 8.07
CA ARG A 560 -25.26 -12.65 8.01
C ARG A 560 -24.77 -11.60 7.02
N LEU A 561 -23.46 -11.38 6.93
CA LEU A 561 -22.87 -10.46 5.95
C LEU A 561 -22.97 -11.02 4.53
N ILE A 562 -22.58 -12.27 4.35
CA ILE A 562 -22.57 -12.92 3.03
C ILE A 562 -23.97 -12.96 2.41
N ILE A 563 -25.00 -13.24 3.20
CA ILE A 563 -26.40 -13.24 2.72
C ILE A 563 -26.79 -11.88 2.11
N LYS A 564 -26.27 -10.77 2.64
CA LYS A 564 -26.55 -9.42 2.14
C LYS A 564 -25.90 -9.13 0.78
N LEU A 565 -24.93 -9.94 0.35
CA LEU A 565 -24.28 -9.85 -0.96
C LEU A 565 -24.98 -10.68 -2.05
N ARG A 566 -26.00 -11.46 -1.70
CA ARG A 566 -26.79 -12.22 -2.70
C ARG A 566 -27.39 -11.28 -3.75
N GLY A 567 -27.46 -11.77 -4.98
CA GLY A 567 -27.87 -11.02 -6.16
C GLY A 567 -26.78 -10.11 -6.75
N HIS A 568 -25.59 -10.05 -6.15
CA HIS A 568 -24.49 -9.20 -6.58
C HIS A 568 -23.17 -9.94 -6.80
N PHE A 569 -23.10 -11.26 -6.56
CA PHE A 569 -21.87 -12.04 -6.78
C PHE A 569 -21.48 -12.07 -8.26
N GLY A 570 -22.48 -12.10 -9.15
CA GLY A 570 -22.27 -11.97 -10.60
C GLY A 570 -21.52 -10.69 -10.95
N GLU A 571 -22.04 -9.53 -10.54
CA GLU A 571 -21.38 -8.23 -10.76
C GLU A 571 -20.01 -8.16 -10.09
N LEU A 572 -19.89 -8.56 -8.82
CA LEU A 572 -18.63 -8.53 -8.06
C LEU A 572 -17.53 -9.36 -8.73
N SER A 573 -17.88 -10.49 -9.35
CA SER A 573 -16.91 -11.34 -10.03
C SER A 573 -16.24 -10.68 -11.24
N LEU A 574 -16.91 -9.71 -11.86
CA LEU A 574 -16.39 -8.96 -13.00
C LEU A 574 -15.35 -7.89 -12.56
N HIS A 575 -15.37 -7.49 -11.30
CA HIS A 575 -14.38 -6.58 -10.72
C HIS A 575 -13.10 -7.32 -10.32
N THR A 576 -11.93 -6.75 -10.62
CA THR A 576 -10.63 -7.37 -10.26
C THR A 576 -10.44 -7.57 -8.76
N SER A 577 -10.93 -6.65 -7.91
CA SER A 577 -10.89 -6.84 -6.46
C SER A 577 -12.05 -7.70 -5.96
N GLY A 578 -13.24 -7.52 -6.53
CA GLY A 578 -14.44 -8.25 -6.15
C GLY A 578 -14.33 -9.75 -6.39
N SER A 579 -13.59 -10.19 -7.42
CA SER A 579 -13.35 -11.62 -7.68
C SER A 579 -12.72 -12.36 -6.49
N PHE A 580 -11.79 -11.72 -5.77
CA PHE A 580 -11.19 -12.28 -4.56
C PHE A 580 -12.18 -12.31 -3.39
N THR A 581 -13.06 -11.32 -3.29
CA THR A 581 -14.12 -11.30 -2.28
C THR A 581 -15.15 -12.40 -2.54
N VAL A 582 -15.54 -12.64 -3.79
CA VAL A 582 -16.43 -13.76 -4.18
C VAL A 582 -15.83 -15.10 -3.75
N GLU A 583 -14.55 -15.30 -4.03
CA GLU A 583 -13.82 -16.51 -3.65
C GLU A 583 -13.79 -16.72 -2.13
N LYS A 584 -13.45 -15.70 -1.35
CA LYS A 584 -13.42 -15.80 0.11
C LYS A 584 -14.82 -15.96 0.72
N CYS A 585 -15.84 -15.34 0.15
CA CYS A 585 -17.23 -15.60 0.52
C CYS A 585 -17.57 -17.06 0.28
N PHE A 586 -17.26 -17.60 -0.91
CA PHE A 586 -17.52 -19.00 -1.25
C PHE A 586 -16.84 -19.97 -0.30
N ASP A 587 -15.55 -19.74 0.00
CA ASP A 587 -14.78 -20.57 0.92
C ASP A 587 -15.38 -20.58 2.33
N ALA A 588 -15.93 -19.45 2.79
CA ALA A 588 -16.59 -19.34 4.09
C ALA A 588 -18.04 -19.89 4.12
N CYS A 589 -18.67 -20.16 2.98
CA CYS A 589 -20.10 -20.54 2.91
C CYS A 589 -20.40 -22.01 3.22
N ASN A 590 -21.63 -22.25 3.70
CA ASN A 590 -22.29 -23.56 3.66
C ASN A 590 -22.65 -23.93 2.20
N LEU A 591 -23.14 -25.16 1.98
CA LEU A 591 -23.54 -25.62 0.65
C LEU A 591 -24.61 -24.72 0.00
N THR A 592 -25.64 -24.31 0.75
CA THR A 592 -26.75 -23.50 0.23
C THR A 592 -26.27 -22.17 -0.36
N LEU A 593 -25.35 -21.49 0.32
CA LEU A 593 -24.80 -20.23 -0.18
C LEU A 593 -23.74 -20.45 -1.27
N ARG A 594 -22.97 -21.54 -1.22
CA ARG A 594 -22.07 -21.92 -2.33
C ARG A 594 -22.85 -22.12 -3.61
N GLU A 595 -23.98 -22.82 -3.54
CA GLU A 595 -24.87 -23.04 -4.68
C GLU A 595 -25.45 -21.71 -5.18
N ALA A 596 -25.89 -20.82 -4.29
CA ALA A 596 -26.38 -19.50 -4.68
C ALA A 596 -25.30 -18.67 -5.42
N ILE A 597 -24.07 -18.65 -4.90
CA ILE A 597 -22.94 -17.98 -5.57
C ILE A 597 -22.67 -18.62 -6.93
N ALA A 598 -22.62 -19.96 -7.01
CA ALA A 598 -22.36 -20.66 -8.26
C ALA A 598 -23.42 -20.37 -9.34
N SER A 599 -24.70 -20.27 -8.95
CA SER A 599 -25.79 -19.87 -9.83
C SER A 599 -25.60 -18.44 -10.37
N GLU A 600 -25.27 -17.47 -9.51
CA GLU A 600 -25.06 -16.09 -9.93
C GLU A 600 -23.84 -15.93 -10.87
N LEU A 601 -22.77 -16.72 -10.65
CA LEU A 601 -21.60 -16.73 -11.54
C LEU A 601 -21.88 -17.41 -12.88
N LEU A 602 -22.81 -18.37 -12.92
CA LEU A 602 -23.21 -19.04 -14.15
C LEU A 602 -23.92 -18.07 -15.10
N ASP A 603 -24.75 -17.17 -14.57
CA ASP A 603 -25.48 -16.15 -15.35
C ASP A 603 -24.54 -15.19 -16.10
N VAL A 604 -23.39 -14.86 -15.49
CA VAL A 604 -22.38 -13.95 -16.07
C VAL A 604 -21.16 -14.67 -16.64
N LYS A 605 -21.21 -16.01 -16.77
CA LYS A 605 -20.06 -16.83 -17.15
C LYS A 605 -19.36 -16.36 -18.42
N VAL A 606 -20.14 -15.95 -19.43
CA VAL A 606 -19.64 -15.47 -20.72
C VAL A 606 -18.75 -14.23 -20.53
N ASP A 607 -19.19 -13.26 -19.74
CA ASP A 607 -18.43 -12.03 -19.52
C ASP A 607 -17.30 -12.24 -18.51
N LEU A 608 -17.54 -13.03 -17.47
CA LEU A 608 -16.52 -13.40 -16.49
C LEU A 608 -15.31 -14.06 -17.16
N SER A 609 -15.53 -14.97 -18.11
CA SER A 609 -14.47 -15.66 -18.85
C SER A 609 -13.52 -14.72 -19.63
N LYS A 610 -13.96 -13.51 -19.95
CA LYS A 610 -13.18 -12.49 -20.68
C LYS A 610 -12.35 -11.60 -19.74
N THR A 611 -12.58 -11.65 -18.43
CA THR A 611 -11.84 -10.86 -17.45
C THR A 611 -10.50 -11.50 -17.10
N LYS A 612 -9.56 -10.73 -16.53
CA LYS A 612 -8.23 -11.23 -16.14
C LYS A 612 -8.30 -12.35 -15.08
N GLN A 613 -9.20 -12.25 -14.09
CA GLN A 613 -9.30 -13.20 -12.97
C GLN A 613 -10.40 -14.26 -13.17
N GLY A 614 -11.35 -14.02 -14.08
CA GLY A 614 -12.50 -14.89 -14.25
C GLY A 614 -12.18 -16.34 -14.65
N PRO A 615 -11.23 -16.61 -15.56
CA PRO A 615 -10.83 -17.99 -15.86
C PRO A 615 -10.33 -18.77 -14.65
N TYR A 616 -9.62 -18.11 -13.74
CA TYR A 616 -9.19 -18.70 -12.47
C TYR A 616 -10.39 -18.94 -11.55
N LEU A 617 -11.26 -17.94 -11.37
CA LEU A 617 -12.41 -18.02 -10.48
C LEU A 617 -13.41 -19.12 -10.92
N LEU A 618 -13.74 -19.17 -12.21
CA LEU A 618 -14.61 -20.19 -12.81
C LEU A 618 -14.08 -21.60 -12.57
N ARG A 619 -12.77 -21.79 -12.69
CA ARG A 619 -12.09 -23.07 -12.46
C ARG A 619 -12.05 -23.43 -10.98
N LYS A 620 -11.70 -22.49 -10.10
CA LYS A 620 -11.58 -22.72 -8.66
C LYS A 620 -12.93 -23.11 -8.03
N LEU A 621 -14.02 -22.47 -8.47
CA LEU A 621 -15.38 -22.77 -7.99
C LEU A 621 -16.08 -23.90 -8.76
N ASP A 622 -15.46 -24.42 -9.83
CA ASP A 622 -15.99 -25.49 -10.68
C ASP A 622 -17.39 -25.16 -11.24
N ILE A 623 -17.53 -23.97 -11.84
CA ILE A 623 -18.81 -23.49 -12.37
C ILE A 623 -19.29 -24.33 -13.57
N ASP A 624 -18.36 -24.88 -14.36
CA ASP A 624 -18.68 -25.84 -15.42
C ASP A 624 -19.24 -27.16 -14.86
N GLY A 625 -18.66 -27.65 -13.75
CA GLY A 625 -19.16 -28.81 -13.03
C GLY A 625 -20.55 -28.57 -12.45
N TYR A 626 -20.79 -27.39 -11.86
CA TYR A 626 -22.10 -27.01 -11.35
C TYR A 626 -23.18 -26.99 -12.46
N ALA A 627 -22.87 -26.39 -13.62
CA ALA A 627 -23.81 -26.30 -14.74
C ALA A 627 -24.13 -27.66 -15.40
N SER A 628 -23.13 -28.54 -15.50
CA SER A 628 -23.28 -29.83 -16.21
C SER A 628 -23.80 -30.95 -15.30
N ARG A 629 -23.36 -30.99 -14.05
CA ARG A 629 -23.59 -32.09 -13.09
C ARG A 629 -23.76 -31.52 -11.68
N PRO A 630 -24.86 -30.80 -11.41
CA PRO A 630 -25.07 -30.09 -10.15
C PRO A 630 -25.00 -31.02 -8.93
N ASP A 631 -25.56 -32.22 -8.99
CA ASP A 631 -25.52 -33.18 -7.87
C ASP A 631 -24.09 -33.62 -7.52
N GLN A 632 -23.26 -33.92 -8.54
CA GLN A 632 -21.85 -34.27 -8.32
C GLN A 632 -21.06 -33.10 -7.77
N TRP A 633 -21.34 -31.89 -8.24
CA TRP A 633 -20.73 -30.68 -7.70
C TRP A 633 -21.09 -30.46 -6.23
N LYS A 634 -22.38 -30.61 -5.87
CA LYS A 634 -22.85 -30.48 -4.48
C LYS A 634 -22.16 -31.47 -3.55
N SER A 635 -22.13 -32.75 -3.91
CA SER A 635 -21.44 -33.77 -3.10
C SER A 635 -19.95 -33.48 -2.93
N ARG A 636 -19.26 -32.94 -3.95
CA ARG A 636 -17.85 -32.53 -3.83
C ARG A 636 -17.67 -31.34 -2.88
N GLN A 637 -18.60 -30.38 -2.88
CA GLN A 637 -18.54 -29.22 -1.98
C GLN A 637 -18.84 -29.63 -0.53
N GLU A 638 -19.81 -30.51 -0.31
CA GLU A 638 -20.08 -31.11 1.01
C GLU A 638 -18.89 -31.92 1.53
N ALA A 639 -18.23 -32.70 0.67
CA ALA A 639 -17.03 -33.43 1.06
C ALA A 639 -15.91 -32.49 1.54
N LYS A 640 -15.68 -31.36 0.84
CA LYS A 640 -14.70 -30.35 1.28
C LYS A 640 -15.04 -29.78 2.67
N GLN A 641 -16.31 -29.57 2.95
CA GLN A 641 -16.82 -29.13 4.25
C GLN A 641 -16.58 -30.19 5.33
N SER A 642 -16.92 -31.46 5.07
CA SER A 642 -16.74 -32.56 6.04
C SER A 642 -15.27 -32.76 6.37
N THR A 643 -14.41 -32.85 5.35
CA THR A 643 -12.97 -33.01 5.54
C THR A 643 -12.35 -31.86 6.33
N TYR A 644 -12.80 -30.61 6.09
CA TYR A 644 -12.34 -29.46 6.87
C TYR A 644 -12.80 -29.53 8.33
N ASN A 645 -14.06 -29.86 8.57
CA ASN A 645 -14.61 -29.99 9.92
C ASN A 645 -13.92 -31.11 10.71
N GLU A 646 -13.66 -32.25 10.06
CA GLU A 646 -12.89 -33.37 10.63
C GLU A 646 -11.47 -32.95 10.97
N PHE A 647 -10.80 -32.23 10.07
CA PHE A 647 -9.46 -31.69 10.31
C PHE A 647 -9.44 -30.71 11.51
N CYS A 648 -10.39 -29.77 11.57
CA CYS A 648 -10.52 -28.86 12.70
C CYS A 648 -10.83 -29.59 14.02
N SER A 649 -11.65 -30.64 13.97
CA SER A 649 -11.98 -31.43 15.17
C SER A 649 -10.76 -32.25 15.65
N ALA A 650 -9.94 -32.76 14.73
CA ALA A 650 -8.76 -33.55 15.05
C ALA A 650 -7.56 -32.71 15.52
N PHE A 651 -7.38 -31.49 14.98
CA PHE A 651 -6.16 -30.70 15.20
C PHE A 651 -6.39 -29.29 15.80
N GLY A 652 -7.64 -28.85 15.95
CA GLY A 652 -8.02 -27.53 16.45
C GLY A 652 -7.87 -27.38 17.97
N SER A 653 -6.66 -27.53 18.50
CA SER A 653 -6.33 -27.13 19.87
C SER A 653 -5.93 -25.64 19.94
N ASN A 654 -6.24 -24.98 21.07
CA ASN A 654 -6.26 -23.53 21.32
C ASN A 654 -4.93 -22.74 21.16
N LYS A 655 -3.92 -23.23 20.43
CA LYS A 655 -2.60 -22.58 20.33
C LYS A 655 -1.96 -22.51 18.93
N SER A 656 -2.64 -22.91 17.85
CA SER A 656 -2.05 -22.90 16.50
C SER A 656 -2.59 -21.78 15.59
N ASN A 657 -1.68 -21.00 15.02
CA ASN A 657 -1.91 -19.93 14.03
C ASN A 657 -2.22 -20.49 12.63
N PHE A 658 -3.19 -21.40 12.49
CA PHE A 658 -3.69 -21.78 11.17
C PHE A 658 -4.69 -20.74 10.65
N PRO A 659 -4.71 -20.42 9.33
CA PRO A 659 -5.75 -19.57 8.75
C PRO A 659 -7.12 -20.26 8.93
N LYS A 660 -7.90 -19.78 9.90
CA LYS A 660 -9.22 -20.32 10.25
C LYS A 660 -10.26 -19.90 9.21
N ASN A 661 -10.27 -20.54 8.04
CA ASN A 661 -11.42 -20.50 7.14
C ASN A 661 -12.51 -21.45 7.65
N THR A 662 -13.15 -21.10 8.78
CA THR A 662 -14.26 -21.89 9.32
C THR A 662 -15.47 -21.77 8.41
N PHE A 663 -15.84 -22.88 7.79
CA PHE A 663 -17.05 -22.98 7.00
C PHE A 663 -18.31 -22.75 7.88
N VAL A 664 -19.30 -22.08 7.31
CA VAL A 664 -20.60 -21.81 7.95
C VAL A 664 -21.43 -23.10 8.04
N SER A 665 -22.01 -23.42 9.21
CA SER A 665 -22.94 -24.56 9.40
C SER A 665 -24.39 -24.08 9.61
N ASP A 666 -25.36 -24.89 9.15
CA ASP A 666 -26.79 -24.66 9.40
C ASP A 666 -27.20 -25.25 10.74
N ALA A 667 -27.28 -24.41 11.77
CA ALA A 667 -28.16 -24.67 12.90
C ALA A 667 -29.55 -24.12 12.54
N SER A 668 -30.43 -25.00 12.10
CA SER A 668 -31.86 -24.78 12.00
C SER A 668 -32.45 -24.72 13.41
N GLU A 669 -32.80 -23.51 13.86
CA GLU A 669 -33.73 -23.30 14.97
C GLU A 669 -34.87 -22.38 14.51
N ASP A 670 -35.53 -22.73 13.42
CA ASP A 670 -36.88 -22.21 13.09
C ASP A 670 -37.99 -22.91 13.92
N ALA A 671 -37.64 -23.41 15.12
CA ALA A 671 -38.60 -24.01 16.06
C ALA A 671 -38.37 -23.63 17.55
N ALA A 672 -37.37 -22.79 17.87
CA ALA A 672 -37.06 -22.42 19.26
C ALA A 672 -37.47 -20.97 19.65
N GLN A 673 -37.83 -20.11 18.69
CA GLN A 673 -38.24 -18.72 18.97
C GLN A 673 -39.75 -18.47 19.07
N GLU A 674 -40.60 -19.51 19.01
CA GLU A 674 -42.04 -19.41 19.29
C GLU A 674 -42.48 -19.95 20.67
N ILE A 675 -41.54 -20.43 21.51
CA ILE A 675 -41.85 -20.98 22.85
C ILE A 675 -41.35 -20.08 24.00
N GLU A 676 -40.48 -19.09 23.75
CA GLU A 676 -39.92 -18.22 24.80
C GLU A 676 -40.63 -16.86 25.00
N VAL A 677 -41.75 -16.61 24.30
CA VAL A 677 -42.58 -15.38 24.46
C VAL A 677 -43.93 -15.66 25.14
N LYS A 678 -44.16 -16.90 25.63
CA LYS A 678 -45.42 -17.29 26.31
C LYS A 678 -45.28 -17.85 27.74
N ASN A 679 -44.08 -17.93 28.32
CA ASN A 679 -43.87 -18.48 29.67
C ASN A 679 -43.37 -17.47 30.74
N THR A 680 -43.37 -16.15 30.48
CA THR A 680 -43.09 -15.10 31.49
C THR A 680 -44.35 -14.45 32.09
N ARG A 681 -45.49 -15.12 32.02
CA ARG A 681 -46.74 -14.75 32.72
C ARG A 681 -47.26 -15.95 33.51
N LYS A 682 -46.72 -16.15 34.71
CA LYS A 682 -47.30 -16.84 35.89
C LYS A 682 -46.14 -17.33 36.75
N GLU A 683 -45.81 -16.56 37.77
CA GLU A 683 -45.26 -16.99 39.08
C GLU A 683 -44.79 -15.73 39.81
N ILE A 684 -45.76 -14.91 40.19
CA ILE A 684 -45.64 -13.97 41.30
C ILE A 684 -46.59 -14.53 42.34
N ASP A 685 -46.03 -15.22 43.33
CA ASP A 685 -46.50 -15.29 44.71
C ASP A 685 -45.54 -16.18 45.49
N HIS A 686 -45.32 -15.86 46.78
CA HIS A 686 -44.45 -16.48 47.79
C HIS A 686 -43.14 -15.72 48.12
N HIS A 687 -43.33 -14.57 48.76
CA HIS A 687 -42.47 -14.01 49.82
C HIS A 687 -42.57 -14.88 51.11
N PRO A 688 -41.71 -14.75 52.18
CA PRO A 688 -41.08 -13.49 52.60
C PRO A 688 -39.72 -13.53 53.36
N THR A 689 -39.27 -12.31 53.69
CA THR A 689 -38.42 -11.88 54.84
C THR A 689 -36.89 -12.06 54.79
N SER A 690 -36.13 -10.98 54.56
CA SER A 690 -35.60 -10.09 55.63
C SER A 690 -34.65 -9.03 55.05
N GLY A 691 -34.71 -7.78 55.52
CA GLY A 691 -33.64 -6.79 55.29
C GLY A 691 -34.06 -5.33 55.05
N PHE A 692 -34.04 -4.55 56.13
CA PHE A 692 -33.71 -3.10 56.19
C PHE A 692 -34.72 -2.00 55.76
N LYS A 693 -35.40 -1.49 56.81
CA LYS A 693 -35.75 -0.08 57.16
C LYS A 693 -35.42 1.05 56.15
N ARG A 694 -36.44 1.87 55.81
CA ARG A 694 -36.55 3.32 56.18
C ARG A 694 -37.89 3.98 55.72
N HIS A 695 -38.50 4.68 56.68
CA HIS A 695 -39.58 5.71 56.73
C HIS A 695 -40.27 6.22 55.43
N ARG A 696 -41.62 6.20 55.31
CA ARG A 696 -42.70 7.11 55.83
C ARG A 696 -42.82 8.39 54.96
N GLU A 697 -43.89 8.64 54.19
CA GLU A 697 -45.21 9.25 54.53
C GLU A 697 -46.16 9.22 53.27
N LYS A 698 -47.42 8.73 53.34
CA LYS A 698 -48.74 9.44 53.51
C LYS A 698 -49.10 10.42 52.36
N HIS A 699 -50.27 10.51 51.69
CA HIS A 699 -51.70 10.22 51.98
C HIS A 699 -52.58 10.27 50.68
N ALA A 700 -53.73 9.55 50.70
CA ALA A 700 -55.09 9.74 50.08
C ALA A 700 -55.27 10.12 48.58
N LYS A 701 -56.01 9.40 47.70
CA LYS A 701 -57.45 8.97 47.59
C LYS A 701 -58.46 10.06 47.16
N ASP A 702 -59.01 9.92 45.95
CA ASP A 702 -60.44 10.04 45.50
C ASP A 702 -60.42 9.97 43.94
N LYS A 703 -61.22 9.22 43.15
CA LYS A 703 -62.60 8.69 43.07
C LYS A 703 -63.44 9.43 42.00
N ASP A 704 -64.15 8.61 41.18
CA ASP A 704 -65.32 8.87 40.31
C ASP A 704 -65.03 9.60 38.96
N GLU A 705 -65.58 9.29 37.78
CA GLU A 705 -66.65 8.40 37.25
C GLU A 705 -66.51 8.32 35.68
N PRO A 706 -67.11 7.35 34.95
CA PRO A 706 -67.04 7.23 33.48
C PRO A 706 -68.36 7.49 32.73
N PHE A 707 -68.32 7.85 31.43
CA PHE A 707 -69.49 7.87 30.53
C PHE A 707 -69.20 7.27 29.14
N ALA A 708 -70.18 6.49 28.65
CA ALA A 708 -70.16 5.66 27.46
C ALA A 708 -70.63 6.40 26.18
N GLY A 709 -70.22 5.89 25.01
CA GLY A 709 -70.71 6.29 23.68
C GLY A 709 -70.74 5.11 22.70
N GLU A 710 -71.85 4.98 21.98
CA GLU A 710 -72.41 3.76 21.38
C GLU A 710 -71.85 3.29 20.00
N LYS A 711 -71.94 1.95 19.83
CA LYS A 711 -72.43 1.11 18.71
C LYS A 711 -72.26 1.53 17.23
N ARG A 712 -71.77 0.59 16.42
CA ARG A 712 -72.60 -0.16 15.43
C ARG A 712 -71.89 -1.37 14.82
N SER A 713 -72.59 -2.49 14.83
CA SER A 713 -72.25 -3.80 14.27
C SER A 713 -72.91 -4.01 12.89
N LYS A 714 -72.32 -4.86 12.05
CA LYS A 714 -73.04 -5.73 11.09
C LYS A 714 -72.15 -6.90 10.65
N GLN A 715 -72.50 -8.09 11.15
CA GLN A 715 -72.10 -9.40 10.62
C GLN A 715 -72.97 -9.75 9.40
N LYS A 716 -72.41 -10.51 8.44
CA LYS A 716 -73.16 -11.58 7.77
C LYS A 716 -72.23 -12.73 7.38
N LYS A 717 -72.70 -13.92 7.73
CA LYS A 717 -72.09 -15.25 7.69
C LYS A 717 -72.66 -16.04 6.50
N ASN A 718 -71.95 -17.13 6.16
CA ASN A 718 -72.43 -18.44 5.66
C ASN A 718 -72.44 -18.75 4.15
N LYS A 719 -71.67 -19.81 3.81
CA LYS A 719 -72.09 -21.17 3.37
C LYS A 719 -71.37 -21.72 2.13
N THR A 720 -70.66 -22.83 2.40
CA THR A 720 -70.18 -23.95 1.57
C THR A 720 -71.19 -24.52 0.56
N SER A 721 -70.72 -24.94 -0.64
CA SER A 721 -70.57 -26.36 -1.06
C SER A 721 -70.41 -26.53 -2.60
N GLU A 722 -69.46 -27.40 -2.97
CA GLU A 722 -69.51 -28.40 -4.06
C GLU A 722 -69.24 -28.10 -5.56
N ALA A 723 -68.44 -29.05 -6.10
CA ALA A 723 -68.48 -29.71 -7.42
C ALA A 723 -67.74 -29.09 -8.65
N THR A 724 -66.56 -29.68 -8.90
CA THR A 724 -66.07 -30.26 -10.19
C THR A 724 -66.74 -29.85 -11.51
N ASP A 725 -65.95 -29.32 -12.46
CA ASP A 725 -65.53 -30.06 -13.67
C ASP A 725 -64.61 -29.22 -14.59
N LYS A 726 -63.63 -29.89 -15.22
CA LYS A 726 -62.79 -29.36 -16.32
C LYS A 726 -63.55 -29.47 -17.65
N PRO A 727 -63.19 -28.65 -18.67
CA PRO A 727 -62.59 -29.27 -19.85
C PRO A 727 -61.47 -28.45 -20.53
N LYS A 728 -60.60 -29.17 -21.26
CA LYS A 728 -59.61 -28.67 -22.23
C LYS A 728 -60.29 -28.26 -23.54
N LEU A 729 -59.72 -27.30 -24.29
CA LEU A 729 -59.71 -27.30 -25.76
C LEU A 729 -58.66 -26.33 -26.32
N ALA A 730 -58.15 -26.68 -27.50
CA ALA A 730 -56.94 -26.22 -28.16
C ALA A 730 -57.21 -25.47 -29.47
N GLY A 731 -56.18 -24.81 -30.03
CA GLY A 731 -56.08 -24.43 -31.46
C GLY A 731 -54.77 -23.66 -31.74
N SER A 732 -53.79 -24.22 -32.48
CA SER A 732 -53.59 -24.22 -33.96
C SER A 732 -52.93 -22.90 -34.45
N LYS A 733 -51.85 -22.75 -35.25
CA LYS A 733 -51.21 -23.51 -36.39
C LYS A 733 -49.83 -22.80 -36.71
N ARG A 734 -48.67 -23.50 -36.87
CA ARG A 734 -47.97 -23.97 -38.12
C ARG A 734 -47.07 -22.91 -38.88
N PRO A 735 -46.09 -23.28 -39.76
CA PRO A 735 -44.77 -23.94 -39.52
C PRO A 735 -43.61 -23.37 -40.41
N PHE A 736 -42.34 -23.82 -40.32
CA PHE A 736 -41.40 -23.85 -41.48
C PHE A 736 -40.19 -24.83 -41.29
N LEU A 737 -39.79 -25.43 -42.42
CA LEU A 737 -38.93 -26.61 -42.72
C LEU A 737 -37.42 -26.27 -42.81
N SER A 738 -36.47 -27.04 -42.24
CA SER A 738 -35.64 -28.16 -42.77
C SER A 738 -34.69 -27.88 -43.96
N GLY A 739 -33.39 -28.20 -43.79
CA GLY A 739 -32.38 -28.36 -44.86
C GLY A 739 -30.97 -28.73 -44.35
N GLU A 740 -30.52 -29.96 -44.61
CA GLU A 740 -29.20 -30.55 -44.33
C GLU A 740 -28.10 -30.13 -45.33
N MET A 741 -26.81 -30.22 -44.95
CA MET A 741 -25.75 -30.97 -45.68
C MET A 741 -24.36 -30.92 -44.98
N THR A 742 -23.95 -32.07 -44.45
CA THR A 742 -22.66 -32.81 -44.59
C THR A 742 -21.28 -32.11 -44.74
N GLY A 743 -20.44 -32.28 -43.70
CA GLY A 743 -19.23 -33.15 -43.71
C GLY A 743 -17.87 -32.64 -44.24
N LYS A 744 -16.84 -32.62 -43.38
CA LYS A 744 -15.67 -33.56 -43.39
C LYS A 744 -14.51 -33.11 -42.47
N ASN A 745 -13.94 -34.12 -41.81
CA ASN A 745 -12.75 -34.16 -40.95
C ASN A 745 -11.44 -33.62 -41.55
N ARG A 746 -10.56 -33.11 -40.67
CA ARG A 746 -9.08 -33.35 -40.58
C ARG A 746 -8.51 -32.55 -39.38
N HIS A 747 -8.15 -33.17 -38.26
CA HIS A 747 -6.83 -33.71 -37.88
C HIS A 747 -5.63 -32.73 -38.01
N SER A 748 -5.07 -32.33 -36.85
CA SER A 748 -3.63 -32.35 -36.48
C SER A 748 -3.37 -31.35 -35.34
N ASN A 749 -3.13 -31.79 -34.09
CA ASN A 749 -1.83 -32.09 -33.48
C ASN A 749 -0.81 -30.92 -33.42
N LYS A 750 -0.49 -30.47 -32.19
CA LYS A 750 0.85 -30.24 -31.58
C LYS A 750 0.69 -29.36 -30.32
N MET A 751 0.90 -29.89 -29.11
CA MET A 751 2.16 -30.10 -28.36
C MET A 751 2.81 -28.82 -27.79
N ARG A 752 2.90 -28.81 -26.45
CA ARG A 752 4.00 -28.38 -25.55
C ARG A 752 4.88 -27.19 -25.99
N ILE A 753 4.91 -26.14 -25.16
CA ILE A 753 5.97 -25.83 -24.18
C ILE A 753 5.26 -25.36 -22.90
#